data_AF-A0A1I4WP72-F1
#
_entry.id   AF-A0A1I4WP72-F1
#
_cell.length_a   1.000
_cell.length_b   1.000
_cell.length_c   1.000
_cell.angle_alpha   90.00
_cell.angle_beta   90.00
_cell.angle_gamma   90.00
#
_symmetry.space_group_name_H-M   'P 1'
#
loop_
_entity.id
_entity.type
_entity.pdbx_description
1 polymer ?
#
loop_
_entity_poly.entity_id
_entity_poly.type
_entity_poly.pdbx_seq_one_letter_code
_entity_poly.pdbx_strand_id
1 'polypeptide(L)'
;MATSNEPTREAPCVFDDNGKPQYRSSLSPKSVKVRAECKHPPHLPGIIIFVHGVNSTGEWFADAEKNICKGLNTRLGLNDTPFTLKPNKYNCDDTFDNYKKDRKLLNAGEANSPVVRFYWGYRAPNGEEDKYQIPLVNRQNEDYHQLKEQGATAEALQAKGPWFWGGGPFQNGTNNLLSLWGETGFNENLRYLDFKVQTFAPDFDRLLTSAPPRKYYAHTAKRLADLLDTVREKYPRDTVSIISHSQGTMIALAASAIAKTAPDSLFILNSPYAMETKASDYFSLPDQEILSDQAREETLEVIIKKIAERATVLTPDKYSDLFVGKSEDNKPWTPEIQHKSAIPLVTTTYTPDGLEASGVDYPAVRTKQRKETRTTDRWISERDNHGRFYIYCNPHDRVMGSSPLLSLGWQGLPNTWGDQKPHKLIRRHKGHLFQRMMARATSCGSEPNPKTPFWPLPDGKSFWDDGGDLLTYSPPEYQTLDINAEEVPKPIQASEMAGFDEKRPGGGEHWNTNPKSSQGTGWGQSSEQSNADGSKKAIAPNDDTFNNFVVLYPKIQVPTGDYRPSGHDYPKAEPVMRLETNEERRIRVGAFISQPTDHSTLPKSQQFMERVVAFDLPVGFCDATWDKAFMAQLRDMADWTKGYDAYFNKGELSIPPIPSIISRETVSAEKKAEWDAINKPLNAQGRPSTSTY
;
A
#
# COMPACT_ATOMS: atom_id res chain seq x y z
N MET A 1 9.86 16.65 34.98
CA MET A 1 9.83 18.12 35.22
C MET A 1 10.28 18.43 36.64
N ALA A 2 11.14 19.44 36.82
CA ALA A 2 11.65 19.81 38.14
C ALA A 2 10.57 20.50 38.98
N THR A 3 10.21 19.89 40.11
CA THR A 3 9.34 20.41 41.18
C THR A 3 10.07 21.43 42.05
N SER A 4 10.78 22.37 41.42
CA SER A 4 11.51 23.43 42.11
C SER A 4 10.70 24.71 42.02
N ASN A 5 10.27 25.25 43.16
CA ASN A 5 9.64 26.59 43.27
C ASN A 5 10.66 27.74 43.06
N GLU A 6 11.83 27.46 42.47
CA GLU A 6 12.83 28.49 42.19
C GLU A 6 12.39 29.32 40.98
N PRO A 7 12.56 30.65 41.00
CA PRO A 7 12.19 31.50 39.88
C PRO A 7 13.05 31.16 38.65
N THR A 8 12.39 31.05 37.50
CA THR A 8 13.06 30.84 36.20
C THR A 8 12.90 32.06 35.29
N ARG A 9 13.83 32.18 34.33
CA ARG A 9 13.72 33.09 33.19
C ARG A 9 13.82 32.26 31.93
N GLU A 10 12.83 32.39 31.05
CA GLU A 10 12.85 31.77 29.72
C GLU A 10 14.07 32.25 28.93
N ALA A 11 14.89 31.31 28.49
CA ALA A 11 16.03 31.57 27.63
C ALA A 11 15.58 31.57 26.15
N PRO A 12 15.97 32.58 25.35
CA PRO A 12 15.69 32.58 23.92
C PRO A 12 16.28 31.34 23.24
N CYS A 13 15.42 30.64 22.48
CA CYS A 13 15.82 29.52 21.63
C CYS A 13 16.24 30.05 20.25
N VAL A 14 17.42 29.67 19.79
CA VAL A 14 17.92 29.89 18.42
C VAL A 14 18.31 28.55 17.83
N PHE A 15 18.09 28.35 16.53
CA PHE A 15 18.47 27.12 15.85
C PHE A 15 19.81 27.33 15.14
N ASP A 16 20.70 26.34 15.19
CA ASP A 16 21.87 26.32 14.31
C ASP A 16 21.47 25.92 12.88
N ASP A 17 22.44 25.97 11.96
CA ASP A 17 22.24 25.65 10.55
C ASP A 17 21.73 24.21 10.33
N ASN A 18 21.98 23.30 11.28
CA ASN A 18 21.49 21.92 11.25
C ASN A 18 20.11 21.75 11.89
N GLY A 19 19.51 22.83 12.40
CA GLY A 19 18.19 22.80 13.05
C GLY A 19 18.22 22.38 14.52
N LYS A 20 19.39 22.37 15.17
CA LYS A 20 19.48 22.03 16.59
C LYS A 20 19.15 23.24 17.46
N PRO A 21 18.27 23.09 18.47
CA PRO A 21 17.96 24.19 19.38
C PRO A 21 19.16 24.51 20.28
N GLN A 22 19.46 25.79 20.40
CA GLN A 22 20.51 26.37 21.22
C GLN A 22 19.89 27.46 22.10
N TYR A 23 20.34 27.54 23.35
CA TYR A 23 19.82 28.50 24.32
C TYR A 23 20.94 29.42 24.79
N ARG A 24 20.65 30.73 24.82
CA ARG A 24 21.57 31.71 25.40
C ARG A 24 20.98 32.25 26.69
N SER A 25 21.76 32.23 27.75
CA SER A 25 21.40 32.84 29.03
C SER A 25 22.55 33.69 29.57
N SER A 26 22.19 34.73 30.31
CA SER A 26 23.12 35.52 31.13
C SER A 26 23.17 34.99 32.57
N LEU A 27 24.31 35.13 33.23
CA LEU A 27 24.43 34.82 34.66
C LEU A 27 23.54 35.75 35.50
N SER A 28 22.96 35.22 36.58
CA SER A 28 22.29 36.02 37.60
C SER A 28 23.24 36.35 38.76
N PRO A 29 23.09 37.50 39.45
CA PRO A 29 23.86 37.81 40.65
C PRO A 29 23.74 36.70 41.70
N LYS A 30 24.80 36.44 42.48
CA LYS A 30 24.80 35.37 43.51
C LYS A 30 23.64 35.48 44.53
N SER A 31 23.13 36.68 44.76
CA SER A 31 21.99 36.97 45.65
C SER A 31 20.62 36.65 45.04
N VAL A 32 20.53 36.47 43.72
CA VAL A 32 19.28 36.23 42.96
C VAL A 32 19.46 34.95 42.15
N LYS A 33 18.95 33.83 42.67
CA LYS A 33 19.04 32.51 42.04
C LYS A 33 17.91 32.33 41.01
N VAL A 34 18.00 33.02 39.87
CA VAL A 34 17.08 32.82 38.74
C VAL A 34 17.74 31.89 37.72
N ARG A 35 17.14 30.73 37.49
CA ARG A 35 17.66 29.76 36.51
C ARG A 35 17.18 30.08 35.10
N ALA A 36 17.97 29.71 34.12
CA ALA A 36 17.54 29.72 32.73
C ALA A 36 16.60 28.54 32.46
N GLU A 37 15.40 28.80 31.96
CA GLU A 37 14.48 27.78 31.49
C GLU A 37 14.63 27.63 29.97
N CYS A 38 15.00 26.43 29.54
CA CYS A 38 15.16 26.10 28.13
C CYS A 38 13.90 25.37 27.66
N LYS A 39 13.03 26.06 26.91
CA LYS A 39 11.82 25.47 26.34
C LYS A 39 12.17 24.80 25.01
N HIS A 40 12.30 23.48 25.03
CA HIS A 40 12.55 22.69 23.82
C HIS A 40 11.31 22.67 22.91
N PRO A 41 11.48 22.83 21.59
CA PRO A 41 10.39 22.58 20.66
C PRO A 41 9.99 21.10 20.73
N PRO A 42 8.77 20.70 20.34
CA PRO A 42 8.39 19.31 20.35
C PRO A 42 9.22 18.50 19.33
N HIS A 43 9.46 17.24 19.66
CA HIS A 43 9.92 16.22 18.72
C HIS A 43 8.85 15.87 17.69
N LEU A 44 9.28 15.40 16.53
CA LEU A 44 8.44 14.59 15.65
C LEU A 44 7.93 13.37 16.43
N PRO A 45 6.75 12.83 16.08
CA PRO A 45 6.21 11.64 16.76
C PRO A 45 7.02 10.36 16.54
N GLY A 46 7.96 10.38 15.60
CA GLY A 46 8.76 9.25 15.13
C GLY A 46 9.13 9.47 13.67
N ILE A 47 9.91 8.56 13.09
CA ILE A 47 10.20 8.52 11.66
C ILE A 47 9.26 7.50 11.00
N ILE A 48 8.57 7.91 9.95
CA ILE A 48 7.62 7.07 9.22
C ILE A 48 8.16 6.82 7.82
N ILE A 49 8.45 5.57 7.49
CA ILE A 49 8.97 5.19 6.19
C ILE A 49 7.82 4.67 5.32
N PHE A 50 7.61 5.30 4.17
CA PHE A 50 6.64 4.85 3.17
C PHE A 50 7.32 3.96 2.13
N VAL A 51 6.70 2.82 1.79
CA VAL A 51 7.22 1.86 0.81
C VAL A 51 6.15 1.56 -0.24
N HIS A 52 6.42 1.90 -1.51
CA HIS A 52 5.49 1.71 -2.61
C HIS A 52 5.56 0.28 -3.21
N GLY A 53 4.57 -0.06 -4.04
CA GLY A 53 4.46 -1.35 -4.73
C GLY A 53 5.26 -1.47 -6.03
N VAL A 54 4.95 -2.52 -6.81
CA VAL A 54 5.43 -2.70 -8.19
C VAL A 54 4.79 -1.71 -9.14
N ASN A 55 5.43 -1.44 -10.28
CA ASN A 55 4.95 -0.49 -11.28
C ASN A 55 4.47 0.83 -10.65
N SER A 56 5.28 1.34 -9.74
CA SER A 56 4.94 2.52 -8.97
C SER A 56 6.20 3.31 -8.73
N THR A 57 6.03 4.62 -8.77
CA THR A 57 7.02 5.61 -8.37
C THR A 57 6.59 6.32 -7.08
N GLY A 58 5.63 5.74 -6.34
CA GLY A 58 5.12 6.29 -5.09
C GLY A 58 4.01 7.32 -5.28
N GLU A 59 3.11 7.11 -6.24
CA GLU A 59 2.04 8.05 -6.62
C GLU A 59 1.12 8.41 -5.43
N TRP A 60 0.99 7.52 -4.45
CA TRP A 60 0.17 7.74 -3.25
C TRP A 60 0.90 8.50 -2.13
N PHE A 61 2.23 8.66 -2.19
CA PHE A 61 3.01 9.19 -1.07
C PHE A 61 2.61 10.61 -0.68
N ALA A 62 2.36 11.49 -1.65
CA ALA A 62 2.02 12.88 -1.37
C ALA A 62 0.67 13.00 -0.63
N ASP A 63 -0.35 12.29 -1.10
CA ASP A 63 -1.69 12.29 -0.48
C ASP A 63 -1.67 11.63 0.90
N ALA A 64 -1.00 10.49 1.04
CA ALA A 64 -0.87 9.84 2.34
C ALA A 64 -0.11 10.72 3.34
N GLU A 65 1.01 11.33 2.93
CA GLU A 65 1.84 12.17 3.81
C GLU A 65 1.07 13.41 4.28
N LYS A 66 0.34 14.07 3.37
CA LYS A 66 -0.56 15.20 3.69
C LYS A 66 -1.57 14.81 4.77
N ASN A 67 -2.24 13.68 4.58
CA ASN A 67 -3.34 13.26 5.46
C ASN A 67 -2.82 12.70 6.79
N ILE A 68 -1.68 12.00 6.81
CA ILE A 68 -1.00 11.58 8.03
C ILE A 68 -0.54 12.78 8.85
N CYS A 69 0.08 13.79 8.23
CA CYS A 69 0.46 15.02 8.93
C CYS A 69 -0.77 15.69 9.56
N LYS A 70 -1.89 15.77 8.84
CA LYS A 70 -3.15 16.35 9.33
C LYS A 70 -3.74 15.57 10.51
N GLY A 71 -3.76 14.24 10.40
CA GLY A 71 -4.23 13.36 11.48
C GLY A 71 -3.37 13.47 12.73
N LEU A 72 -2.04 13.43 12.58
CA LEU A 72 -1.09 13.58 13.67
C LEU A 72 -1.15 14.99 14.30
N ASN A 73 -1.33 16.05 13.52
CA ASN A 73 -1.52 17.40 14.06
C ASN A 73 -2.76 17.50 14.96
N THR A 74 -3.83 16.78 14.60
CA THR A 74 -5.03 16.68 15.42
C THR A 74 -4.76 15.84 16.67
N ARG A 75 -4.19 14.65 16.51
CA ARG A 75 -3.86 13.72 17.61
C ARG A 75 -2.93 14.31 18.67
N LEU A 76 -1.99 15.15 18.25
CA LEU A 76 -0.94 15.71 19.09
C LEU A 76 -1.20 17.17 19.51
N GLY A 77 -2.35 17.74 19.14
CA GLY A 77 -2.71 19.12 19.48
C GLY A 77 -1.76 20.17 18.89
N LEU A 78 -1.20 19.90 17.70
CA LEU A 78 -0.22 20.76 17.02
C LEU A 78 -0.86 21.74 16.04
N ASN A 79 -2.16 21.59 15.73
CA ASN A 79 -2.91 22.52 14.90
C ASN A 79 -2.75 23.97 15.39
N ASP A 80 -2.56 24.90 14.45
CA ASP A 80 -2.39 26.35 14.71
C ASP A 80 -1.18 26.72 15.58
N THR A 81 -0.24 25.80 15.76
CA THR A 81 1.04 26.06 16.46
C THR A 81 2.19 26.26 15.46
N PRO A 82 3.29 26.91 15.85
CA PRO A 82 4.52 26.98 15.03
C PRO A 82 5.14 25.62 14.69
N PHE A 83 4.73 24.56 15.41
CA PHE A 83 5.27 23.20 15.28
C PHE A 83 4.39 22.26 14.46
N THR A 84 3.33 22.79 13.83
CA THR A 84 2.47 22.06 12.90
C THR A 84 3.30 21.21 11.95
N LEU A 85 3.01 19.91 11.87
CA LEU A 85 3.61 18.99 10.91
C LEU A 85 3.19 19.39 9.51
N LYS A 86 4.17 19.56 8.62
CA LYS A 86 3.98 20.00 7.24
C LYS A 86 4.58 18.97 6.29
N PRO A 87 3.80 18.44 5.33
CA PRO A 87 4.28 17.41 4.43
C PRO A 87 5.44 17.92 3.57
N ASN A 88 6.33 17.01 3.20
CA ASN A 88 7.33 17.25 2.17
C ASN A 88 6.62 17.48 0.82
N LYS A 89 7.13 18.43 0.04
CA LYS A 89 6.69 18.69 -1.34
C LYS A 89 7.84 18.44 -2.28
N TYR A 90 7.71 17.45 -3.14
CA TYR A 90 8.69 17.14 -4.18
C TYR A 90 8.25 17.70 -5.52
N ASN A 91 9.23 17.95 -6.41
CA ASN A 91 8.99 18.31 -7.80
C ASN A 91 8.21 17.28 -8.62
N CYS A 92 8.06 16.05 -8.13
CA CYS A 92 7.26 14.99 -8.75
C CYS A 92 5.88 14.80 -8.12
N ASP A 93 5.45 15.68 -7.20
CA ASP A 93 4.16 15.52 -6.50
C ASP A 93 2.98 16.08 -7.30
N ASP A 94 3.23 16.83 -8.39
CA ASP A 94 2.15 17.28 -9.27
C ASP A 94 1.73 16.15 -10.20
N THR A 95 0.52 15.62 -9.99
CA THR A 95 -0.08 14.54 -10.79
C THR A 95 -0.32 14.92 -12.25
N PHE A 96 -0.21 16.21 -12.59
CA PHE A 96 -0.34 16.71 -13.96
C PHE A 96 1.02 16.85 -14.67
N ASP A 97 2.14 16.63 -13.97
CA ASP A 97 3.48 16.65 -14.54
C ASP A 97 4.03 15.21 -14.56
N ASN A 98 4.33 14.69 -15.76
CA ASN A 98 4.90 13.35 -15.97
C ASN A 98 6.38 13.27 -15.54
N TYR A 99 6.72 13.87 -14.41
CA TYR A 99 8.07 14.14 -13.96
C TYR A 99 8.68 12.91 -13.27
N LYS A 100 9.45 12.10 -14.02
CA LYS A 100 10.29 11.00 -13.47
C LYS A 100 11.79 11.34 -13.41
N LYS A 101 12.16 12.62 -13.30
CA LYS A 101 13.55 13.08 -13.12
C LYS A 101 13.97 13.03 -11.65
N ASP A 102 15.18 13.50 -11.34
CA ASP A 102 15.70 13.57 -9.97
C ASP A 102 14.72 14.27 -9.03
N ARG A 103 14.29 13.54 -8.00
CA ARG A 103 13.38 14.03 -6.96
C ARG A 103 14.05 15.10 -6.12
N LYS A 104 13.45 16.29 -6.02
CA LYS A 104 13.98 17.41 -5.23
C LYS A 104 12.92 17.89 -4.26
N LEU A 105 13.31 18.01 -2.99
CA LEU A 105 12.46 18.59 -1.95
C LEU A 105 12.39 20.11 -2.17
N LEU A 106 11.21 20.62 -2.50
CA LEU A 106 10.97 22.01 -2.85
C LEU A 106 10.80 22.92 -1.62
N ASN A 107 10.41 22.35 -0.48
CA ASN A 107 10.08 23.08 0.74
C ASN A 107 10.98 22.72 1.93
N ALA A 108 12.27 22.39 1.71
CA ALA A 108 13.18 21.89 2.75
C ALA A 108 13.31 22.79 4.01
N GLY A 109 13.09 24.10 3.88
CA GLY A 109 13.11 25.05 5.00
C GLY A 109 11.77 25.20 5.75
N GLU A 110 10.66 24.74 5.17
CA GLU A 110 9.31 24.84 5.72
C GLU A 110 8.72 23.49 6.13
N ALA A 111 9.20 22.40 5.50
CA ALA A 111 8.77 21.05 5.79
C ALA A 111 9.09 20.69 7.24
N ASN A 112 8.13 20.05 7.89
CA ASN A 112 8.27 19.51 9.24
C ASN A 112 7.56 18.15 9.27
N SER A 113 7.97 17.27 8.34
CA SER A 113 7.31 15.99 8.12
C SER A 113 8.09 14.87 8.81
N PRO A 114 7.41 13.95 9.51
CA PRO A 114 8.02 12.71 10.00
C PRO A 114 8.28 11.68 8.88
N VAL A 115 7.84 11.94 7.65
CA VAL A 115 7.85 10.94 6.57
C VAL A 115 9.16 10.93 5.78
N VAL A 116 9.67 9.71 5.55
CA VAL A 116 10.73 9.38 4.58
C VAL A 116 10.13 8.47 3.51
N ARG A 117 10.23 8.86 2.25
CA ARG A 117 9.68 8.11 1.11
C ARG A 117 10.75 7.17 0.56
N PHE A 118 10.51 5.86 0.61
CA PHE A 118 11.44 4.84 0.15
C PHE A 118 11.10 4.40 -1.28
N TYR A 119 12.06 4.62 -2.19
CA TYR A 119 11.93 4.33 -3.62
C TYR A 119 12.84 3.20 -4.04
N TRP A 120 12.30 2.34 -4.89
CA TRP A 120 12.98 1.16 -5.41
C TRP A 120 12.50 0.81 -6.83
N GLY A 121 13.16 -0.16 -7.47
CA GLY A 121 12.72 -0.63 -8.77
C GLY A 121 13.67 -1.63 -9.41
N TYR A 122 13.45 -1.89 -10.70
CA TYR A 122 14.28 -2.73 -11.53
C TYR A 122 15.15 -1.88 -12.46
N ARG A 123 16.45 -2.19 -12.55
CA ARG A 123 17.37 -1.60 -13.53
C ARG A 123 17.85 -2.72 -14.45
N ALA A 124 17.70 -2.53 -15.75
CA ALA A 124 18.20 -3.50 -16.72
C ALA A 124 19.73 -3.58 -16.66
N PRO A 125 20.33 -4.80 -16.72
CA PRO A 125 21.75 -4.95 -17.00
C PRO A 125 22.06 -4.36 -18.38
N ASN A 126 23.25 -3.76 -18.52
CA ASN A 126 23.65 -3.13 -19.78
C ASN A 126 23.72 -4.21 -20.88
N GLY A 127 23.03 -4.00 -22.01
CA GLY A 127 22.96 -4.96 -23.11
C GLY A 127 21.88 -6.04 -22.94
N GLU A 128 21.13 -6.05 -21.84
CA GLU A 128 20.00 -6.95 -21.59
C GLU A 128 18.65 -6.21 -21.58
N GLU A 129 18.59 -4.96 -22.06
CA GLU A 129 17.37 -4.15 -22.11
C GLU A 129 16.24 -4.79 -22.94
N ASP A 130 16.59 -5.57 -23.96
CA ASP A 130 15.65 -6.28 -24.84
C ASP A 130 15.29 -7.70 -24.36
N LYS A 131 15.88 -8.17 -23.27
CA LYS A 131 15.70 -9.55 -22.79
C LYS A 131 14.28 -9.82 -22.29
N TYR A 132 13.61 -8.79 -21.79
CA TYR A 132 12.27 -8.87 -21.24
C TYR A 132 11.40 -7.76 -21.85
N GLN A 133 10.15 -8.09 -22.20
CA GLN A 133 9.19 -7.12 -22.71
C GLN A 133 8.54 -6.36 -21.57
N ILE A 134 9.32 -5.47 -20.95
CA ILE A 134 8.92 -4.67 -19.80
C ILE A 134 9.15 -3.18 -20.09
N PRO A 135 8.37 -2.28 -19.46
CA PRO A 135 8.63 -0.85 -19.59
C PRO A 135 10.01 -0.48 -19.04
N LEU A 136 10.73 0.39 -19.74
CA LEU A 136 12.05 0.88 -19.34
C LEU A 136 12.20 2.34 -19.72
N VAL A 137 12.54 3.18 -18.74
CA VAL A 137 12.80 4.60 -18.92
C VAL A 137 14.17 4.99 -18.40
N ASN A 138 14.70 6.11 -18.91
CA ASN A 138 15.90 6.73 -18.35
C ASN A 138 15.53 7.85 -17.34
N ARG A 139 16.56 8.53 -16.80
CA ARG A 139 16.38 9.65 -15.85
C ARG A 139 15.60 10.84 -16.43
N GLN A 140 15.50 10.95 -17.75
CA GLN A 140 14.76 11.99 -18.44
C GLN A 140 13.31 11.57 -18.74
N ASN A 141 12.89 10.38 -18.26
CA ASN A 141 11.62 9.75 -18.55
C ASN A 141 11.42 9.45 -20.05
N GLU A 142 12.50 9.32 -20.82
CA GLU A 142 12.43 8.82 -22.19
C GLU A 142 12.27 7.31 -22.16
N ASP A 143 11.45 6.76 -23.06
CA ASP A 143 11.19 5.32 -23.15
C ASP A 143 12.18 4.62 -24.09
N TYR A 144 12.79 3.53 -23.62
CA TYR A 144 13.78 2.74 -24.38
C TYR A 144 13.20 2.21 -25.70
N HIS A 145 12.02 1.59 -25.63
CA HIS A 145 11.40 0.91 -26.77
C HIS A 145 10.90 1.93 -27.79
N GLN A 146 10.37 3.06 -27.33
CA GLN A 146 9.97 4.16 -28.20
C GLN A 146 11.16 4.75 -28.97
N LEU A 147 12.29 5.03 -28.29
CA LEU A 147 13.49 5.55 -28.94
C LEU A 147 14.06 4.56 -29.96
N LYS A 148 14.01 3.26 -29.64
CA LYS A 148 14.41 2.19 -30.54
C LYS A 148 13.50 2.12 -31.78
N GLU A 149 12.17 2.20 -31.62
CA GLU A 149 11.22 2.28 -32.74
C GLU A 149 11.44 3.52 -33.61
N GLN A 150 11.94 4.62 -33.04
CA GLN A 150 12.30 5.85 -33.76
C GLN A 150 13.66 5.77 -34.47
N GLY A 151 14.36 4.63 -34.39
CA GLY A 151 15.61 4.39 -35.09
C GLY A 151 16.87 4.81 -34.33
N ALA A 152 16.80 4.99 -33.01
CA ALA A 152 18.00 5.21 -32.19
C ALA A 152 18.97 4.03 -32.31
N THR A 153 20.27 4.33 -32.51
CA THR A 153 21.31 3.28 -32.56
C THR A 153 21.58 2.71 -31.17
N ALA A 154 22.20 1.53 -31.11
CA ALA A 154 22.56 0.89 -29.84
C ALA A 154 23.48 1.79 -28.99
N GLU A 155 24.43 2.49 -29.61
CA GLU A 155 25.35 3.41 -28.93
C GLU A 155 24.61 4.61 -28.34
N ALA A 156 23.63 5.16 -29.08
CA ALA A 156 22.82 6.27 -28.61
C ALA A 156 21.93 5.86 -27.42
N LEU A 157 21.35 4.66 -27.46
CA LEU A 157 20.56 4.11 -26.37
C LEU A 157 21.42 3.83 -25.13
N GLN A 158 22.63 3.28 -25.31
CA GLN A 158 23.56 3.01 -24.23
C GLN A 158 24.00 4.31 -23.53
N ALA A 159 24.29 5.37 -24.29
CA ALA A 159 24.69 6.67 -23.76
C ALA A 159 23.58 7.38 -22.95
N LYS A 160 22.31 7.03 -23.20
CA LYS A 160 21.13 7.57 -22.51
C LYS A 160 20.74 6.80 -21.25
N GLY A 161 21.32 5.64 -21.00
CA GLY A 161 21.05 4.84 -19.81
C GLY A 161 21.51 5.50 -18.50
N PRO A 162 21.31 4.85 -17.34
CA PRO A 162 20.73 3.52 -17.18
C PRO A 162 19.23 3.48 -17.46
N TRP A 163 18.75 2.32 -17.89
CA TRP A 163 17.35 2.03 -18.16
C TRP A 163 16.72 1.30 -16.97
N PHE A 164 15.58 1.80 -16.48
CA PHE A 164 14.97 1.30 -15.25
C PHE A 164 13.44 1.45 -15.24
N TRP A 165 12.80 0.81 -14.26
CA TRP A 165 11.38 0.94 -13.99
C TRP A 165 11.09 0.97 -12.49
N GLY A 166 10.35 1.99 -12.04
CA GLY A 166 9.97 2.17 -10.64
C GLY A 166 9.11 1.01 -10.13
N GLY A 167 9.47 0.47 -8.97
CA GLY A 167 8.84 -0.73 -8.38
C GLY A 167 9.12 -2.02 -9.15
N GLY A 168 9.78 -1.94 -10.31
CA GLY A 168 9.95 -3.07 -11.22
C GLY A 168 8.65 -3.48 -11.94
N PRO A 169 8.74 -4.43 -12.88
CA PRO A 169 7.61 -4.85 -13.72
C PRO A 169 6.46 -5.43 -12.90
N PHE A 170 5.23 -5.04 -13.26
CA PHE A 170 3.99 -5.43 -12.57
C PHE A 170 3.86 -6.95 -12.41
N GLN A 171 4.07 -7.68 -13.49
CA GLN A 171 3.91 -9.13 -13.53
C GLN A 171 4.92 -9.89 -12.66
N ASN A 172 6.01 -9.24 -12.21
CA ASN A 172 7.05 -9.89 -11.44
C ASN A 172 6.75 -9.95 -9.93
N GLY A 173 5.54 -9.53 -9.53
CA GLY A 173 5.03 -9.73 -8.20
C GLY A 173 5.12 -11.19 -7.73
N THR A 174 5.08 -11.38 -6.41
CA THR A 174 5.07 -12.70 -5.78
C THR A 174 4.30 -12.66 -4.46
N ASN A 175 3.72 -13.80 -4.10
CA ASN A 175 2.85 -13.96 -2.93
C ASN A 175 3.56 -14.61 -1.72
N ASN A 176 4.86 -14.91 -1.81
CA ASN A 176 5.66 -15.51 -0.75
C ASN A 176 7.05 -14.86 -0.62
N LEU A 177 7.63 -14.89 0.59
CA LEU A 177 8.88 -14.16 0.85
C LEU A 177 10.12 -14.84 0.26
N LEU A 178 10.14 -16.18 0.14
CA LEU A 178 11.31 -16.88 -0.40
C LEU A 178 11.59 -16.46 -1.85
N SER A 179 10.54 -16.27 -2.65
CA SER A 179 10.64 -15.81 -4.04
C SER A 179 11.35 -14.47 -4.21
N LEU A 180 11.51 -13.63 -3.18
CA LEU A 180 12.32 -12.39 -3.30
C LEU A 180 13.79 -12.68 -3.61
N TRP A 181 14.28 -13.89 -3.30
CA TRP A 181 15.61 -14.37 -3.63
C TRP A 181 15.63 -15.26 -4.89
N GLY A 182 14.50 -15.36 -5.60
CA GLY A 182 14.36 -16.24 -6.76
C GLY A 182 15.36 -15.93 -7.87
N GLU A 183 15.97 -16.99 -8.40
CA GLU A 183 16.86 -16.95 -9.58
C GLU A 183 16.07 -16.73 -10.88
N THR A 184 14.75 -16.85 -10.81
CA THR A 184 13.81 -16.65 -11.91
C THR A 184 12.75 -15.61 -11.54
N GLY A 185 12.23 -14.94 -12.56
CA GLY A 185 11.05 -14.07 -12.45
C GLY A 185 9.76 -14.80 -12.83
N PHE A 186 8.70 -14.02 -13.02
CA PHE A 186 7.48 -14.50 -13.67
C PHE A 186 7.77 -15.05 -15.09
N ASN A 187 7.09 -16.13 -15.46
CA ASN A 187 7.19 -16.75 -16.79
C ASN A 187 5.80 -16.76 -17.43
N GLU A 188 5.71 -16.25 -18.66
CA GLU A 188 4.45 -16.23 -19.41
C GLU A 188 4.01 -17.63 -19.87
N ASN A 189 4.95 -18.56 -20.01
CA ASN A 189 4.69 -19.93 -20.39
C ASN A 189 4.45 -20.75 -19.13
N LEU A 190 3.25 -21.32 -19.01
CA LEU A 190 2.89 -22.13 -17.86
C LEU A 190 3.68 -23.44 -17.89
N ARG A 191 4.33 -23.78 -16.78
CA ARG A 191 5.05 -25.04 -16.63
C ARG A 191 4.10 -26.20 -16.86
N TYR A 192 4.55 -27.21 -17.60
CA TYR A 192 3.78 -28.42 -17.93
C TYR A 192 2.56 -28.25 -18.84
N LEU A 193 2.29 -27.04 -19.33
CA LEU A 193 1.19 -26.73 -20.23
C LEU A 193 1.74 -25.99 -21.46
N ASP A 194 1.27 -26.33 -22.66
CA ASP A 194 1.65 -25.59 -23.88
C ASP A 194 0.76 -24.34 -24.08
N PHE A 195 0.56 -23.58 -23.00
CA PHE A 195 -0.29 -22.39 -22.96
C PHE A 195 0.45 -21.20 -22.34
N LYS A 196 0.12 -20.00 -22.83
CA LYS A 196 0.54 -18.74 -22.21
C LYS A 196 -0.51 -18.26 -21.23
N VAL A 197 -0.09 -17.53 -20.20
CA VAL A 197 -1.01 -16.85 -19.26
C VAL A 197 -1.99 -15.94 -20.00
N GLN A 198 -1.54 -15.29 -21.08
CA GLN A 198 -2.38 -14.42 -21.92
C GLN A 198 -3.58 -15.15 -22.57
N THR A 199 -3.54 -16.49 -22.70
CA THR A 199 -4.63 -17.29 -23.27
C THR A 199 -5.86 -17.35 -22.35
N PHE A 200 -5.69 -17.15 -21.05
CA PHE A 200 -6.77 -17.24 -20.06
C PHE A 200 -7.03 -15.95 -19.30
N ALA A 201 -6.11 -14.98 -19.40
CA ALA A 201 -6.24 -13.66 -18.79
C ALA A 201 -6.04 -12.54 -19.83
N PRO A 202 -6.89 -12.47 -20.89
CA PRO A 202 -6.77 -11.44 -21.92
C PRO A 202 -7.10 -10.03 -21.41
N ASP A 203 -7.88 -9.93 -20.32
CA ASP A 203 -8.53 -8.70 -19.83
C ASP A 203 -7.70 -7.83 -18.89
N PHE A 204 -6.40 -8.09 -18.74
CA PHE A 204 -5.55 -7.13 -18.05
C PHE A 204 -5.12 -6.03 -19.01
N ASP A 205 -5.27 -4.77 -18.57
CA ASP A 205 -4.68 -3.56 -19.14
C ASP A 205 -3.17 -3.66 -19.41
N ARG A 206 -2.52 -4.76 -19.02
CA ARG A 206 -1.08 -4.95 -19.05
C ARG A 206 -0.75 -6.34 -19.55
N LEU A 207 0.14 -6.38 -20.54
CA LEU A 207 0.67 -7.61 -21.10
C LEU A 207 1.50 -8.36 -20.04
N LEU A 208 1.16 -9.62 -19.77
CA LEU A 208 1.86 -10.47 -18.80
C LEU A 208 2.94 -11.30 -19.50
N THR A 209 4.11 -10.69 -19.73
CA THR A 209 5.27 -11.33 -20.36
C THR A 209 6.32 -11.80 -19.35
N SER A 210 7.23 -12.67 -19.77
CA SER A 210 8.34 -13.12 -18.92
C SER A 210 9.14 -11.95 -18.31
N ALA A 211 9.55 -12.11 -17.04
CA ALA A 211 10.13 -11.06 -16.22
C ALA A 211 11.53 -11.43 -15.67
N PRO A 212 12.34 -10.44 -15.25
CA PRO A 212 13.69 -10.67 -14.72
C PRO A 212 13.71 -11.42 -13.38
N PRO A 213 14.85 -12.05 -13.00
CA PRO A 213 15.05 -12.63 -11.69
C PRO A 213 14.71 -11.67 -10.55
N ARG A 214 14.14 -12.20 -9.46
CA ARG A 214 13.61 -11.38 -8.36
C ARG A 214 14.67 -10.90 -7.37
N LYS A 215 15.96 -11.20 -7.58
CA LYS A 215 17.07 -10.76 -6.71
C LYS A 215 17.11 -9.27 -6.38
N TYR A 216 16.58 -8.39 -7.23
CA TYR A 216 16.47 -6.96 -6.92
C TYR A 216 15.48 -6.65 -5.79
N TYR A 217 14.50 -7.52 -5.53
CA TYR A 217 13.64 -7.43 -4.34
C TYR A 217 14.44 -7.71 -3.07
N ALA A 218 15.22 -8.80 -3.02
CA ALA A 218 16.07 -9.11 -1.88
C ALA A 218 17.10 -7.98 -1.59
N HIS A 219 17.70 -7.43 -2.64
CA HIS A 219 18.55 -6.24 -2.53
C HIS A 219 17.81 -5.04 -1.96
N THR A 220 16.60 -4.77 -2.44
CA THR A 220 15.76 -3.67 -1.96
C THR A 220 15.38 -3.86 -0.48
N ALA A 221 15.02 -5.07 -0.08
CA ALA A 221 14.74 -5.41 1.32
C ALA A 221 15.94 -5.17 2.22
N LYS A 222 17.16 -5.50 1.75
CA LYS A 222 18.39 -5.14 2.44
C LYS A 222 18.56 -3.64 2.60
N ARG A 223 18.34 -2.85 1.53
CA ARG A 223 18.44 -1.38 1.61
C ARG A 223 17.47 -0.78 2.63
N LEU A 224 16.24 -1.28 2.70
CA LEU A 224 15.28 -0.84 3.71
C LEU A 224 15.72 -1.25 5.13
N ALA A 225 16.26 -2.46 5.30
CA ALA A 225 16.83 -2.91 6.57
C ALA A 225 18.04 -2.05 7.01
N ASP A 226 18.96 -1.75 6.09
CA ASP A 226 20.11 -0.88 6.36
C ASP A 226 19.67 0.54 6.73
N LEU A 227 18.60 1.06 6.11
CA LEU A 227 18.01 2.36 6.44
C LEU A 227 17.45 2.38 7.88
N LEU A 228 16.74 1.33 8.29
CA LEU A 228 16.27 1.16 9.67
C LEU A 228 17.44 1.11 10.66
N ASP A 229 18.44 0.27 10.36
CA ASP A 229 19.62 0.10 11.22
C ASP A 229 20.42 1.41 11.33
N THR A 230 20.52 2.18 10.25
CA THR A 230 21.18 3.51 10.26
C THR A 230 20.51 4.48 11.24
N VAL A 231 19.17 4.49 11.30
CA VAL A 231 18.45 5.29 12.30
C VAL A 231 18.79 4.80 13.70
N ARG A 232 18.76 3.50 13.94
CA ARG A 232 19.00 2.89 15.25
C ARG A 232 20.43 3.06 15.74
N GLU A 233 21.41 3.05 14.84
CA GLU A 233 22.82 3.24 15.17
C GLU A 233 23.11 4.68 15.59
N LYS A 234 22.48 5.67 14.94
CA LYS A 234 22.69 7.09 15.28
C LYS A 234 21.78 7.56 16.41
N TYR A 235 20.51 7.17 16.38
CA TYR A 235 19.46 7.55 17.32
C TYR A 235 18.73 6.31 17.85
N PRO A 236 19.33 5.59 18.82
CA PRO A 236 18.82 4.30 19.28
C PRO A 236 17.45 4.35 19.96
N ARG A 237 17.02 5.54 20.43
CA ARG A 237 15.73 5.73 21.09
C ARG A 237 14.60 6.07 20.13
N ASP A 238 14.90 6.47 18.90
CA ASP A 238 13.90 7.05 18.01
C ASP A 238 12.83 6.03 17.63
N THR A 239 11.58 6.42 17.57
CA THR A 239 10.50 5.56 17.08
C THR A 239 10.54 5.50 15.55
N VAL A 240 10.48 4.31 14.95
CA VAL A 240 10.46 4.12 13.50
C VAL A 240 9.33 3.19 13.08
N SER A 241 8.51 3.62 12.13
CA SER A 241 7.40 2.84 11.58
C SER A 241 7.54 2.66 10.08
N ILE A 242 7.05 1.54 9.54
CA ILE A 242 6.97 1.32 8.09
C ILE A 242 5.51 1.19 7.67
N ILE A 243 5.06 2.07 6.77
CA ILE A 243 3.79 1.95 6.05
C ILE A 243 4.10 1.49 4.63
N SER A 244 3.63 0.30 4.27
CA SER A 244 3.94 -0.35 3.01
C SER A 244 2.69 -0.75 2.25
N HIS A 245 2.75 -0.70 0.92
CA HIS A 245 1.63 -1.00 0.05
C HIS A 245 2.00 -2.01 -1.04
N SER A 246 1.07 -2.92 -1.38
CA SER A 246 1.22 -3.89 -2.47
C SER A 246 2.53 -4.69 -2.34
N GLN A 247 3.30 -4.91 -3.40
CA GLN A 247 4.60 -5.59 -3.31
C GLN A 247 5.63 -4.92 -2.37
N GLY A 248 5.44 -3.64 -2.02
CA GLY A 248 6.23 -2.98 -0.99
C GLY A 248 6.05 -3.62 0.39
N THR A 249 4.93 -4.30 0.64
CA THR A 249 4.72 -5.05 1.90
C THR A 249 5.65 -6.26 1.98
N MET A 250 5.91 -6.94 0.85
CA MET A 250 6.86 -8.06 0.80
C MET A 250 8.28 -7.59 1.09
N ILE A 251 8.66 -6.42 0.53
CA ILE A 251 9.93 -5.75 0.84
C ILE A 251 10.00 -5.40 2.33
N ALA A 252 8.95 -4.83 2.92
CA ALA A 252 8.93 -4.43 4.32
C ALA A 252 8.97 -5.61 5.30
N LEU A 253 8.28 -6.71 4.98
CA LEU A 253 8.34 -7.98 5.70
C LEU A 253 9.75 -8.58 5.66
N ALA A 254 10.34 -8.67 4.47
CA ALA A 254 11.72 -9.16 4.31
C ALA A 254 12.74 -8.24 4.99
N ALA A 255 12.59 -6.92 4.90
CA ALA A 255 13.44 -5.96 5.57
C ALA A 255 13.35 -6.11 7.10
N SER A 256 12.14 -6.32 7.64
CA SER A 256 11.94 -6.60 9.06
C SER A 256 12.61 -7.91 9.48
N ALA A 257 12.65 -8.92 8.60
CA ALA A 257 13.39 -10.16 8.81
C ALA A 257 14.91 -9.95 8.82
N ILE A 258 15.45 -9.13 7.90
CA ILE A 258 16.88 -8.87 7.72
C ILE A 258 17.46 -7.93 8.78
N ALA A 259 16.75 -6.85 9.13
CA ALA A 259 17.24 -5.79 10.00
C ALA A 259 17.68 -6.31 11.37
N LYS A 260 18.69 -5.68 11.99
CA LYS A 260 19.14 -6.07 13.34
C LYS A 260 18.02 -5.87 14.36
N THR A 261 17.27 -4.78 14.23
CA THR A 261 16.10 -4.46 15.06
C THR A 261 14.88 -4.22 14.17
N ALA A 262 13.74 -4.82 14.50
CA ALA A 262 12.50 -4.60 13.77
C ALA A 262 12.02 -3.13 13.88
N PRO A 263 11.20 -2.64 12.94
CA PRO A 263 10.48 -1.38 13.14
C PRO A 263 9.59 -1.48 14.38
N ASP A 264 9.30 -0.35 15.02
CA ASP A 264 8.43 -0.33 16.20
C ASP A 264 6.97 -0.61 15.83
N SER A 265 6.57 -0.32 14.59
CA SER A 265 5.31 -0.84 14.03
C SER A 265 5.43 -1.05 12.52
N LEU A 266 4.74 -2.07 12.02
CA LEU A 266 4.66 -2.40 10.59
C LEU A 266 3.21 -2.41 10.13
N PHE A 267 2.95 -1.72 9.02
CA PHE A 267 1.63 -1.64 8.38
C PHE A 267 1.73 -2.19 6.96
N ILE A 268 0.94 -3.22 6.67
CA ILE A 268 0.85 -3.82 5.33
C ILE A 268 -0.53 -3.51 4.71
N LEU A 269 -0.54 -2.69 3.67
CA LEU A 269 -1.74 -2.27 2.94
C LEU A 269 -1.82 -3.06 1.63
N ASN A 270 -2.95 -3.71 1.35
CA ASN A 270 -3.15 -4.45 0.11
C ASN A 270 -2.01 -5.46 -0.17
N SER A 271 -1.55 -6.16 0.89
CA SER A 271 -0.42 -7.08 0.82
C SER A 271 -0.70 -8.31 -0.06
N PRO A 272 0.13 -8.63 -1.07
CA PRO A 272 0.00 -9.85 -1.89
C PRO A 272 0.46 -11.12 -1.16
N TYR A 273 0.97 -11.03 0.07
CA TYR A 273 1.34 -12.20 0.86
C TYR A 273 0.13 -13.15 0.99
N ALA A 274 0.28 -14.37 0.50
CA ALA A 274 -0.77 -15.39 0.58
C ALA A 274 -0.45 -16.38 1.70
N MET A 275 -1.45 -16.66 2.54
CA MET A 275 -1.36 -17.64 3.62
C MET A 275 -1.39 -19.08 3.11
N GLU A 276 -1.87 -19.29 1.90
CA GLU A 276 -2.05 -20.60 1.28
C GLU A 276 -1.38 -20.63 -0.08
N THR A 277 -0.91 -21.81 -0.42
CA THR A 277 -0.32 -22.13 -1.73
C THR A 277 -1.42 -22.26 -2.76
N LYS A 278 -1.25 -21.63 -3.93
CA LYS A 278 -2.26 -21.65 -5.00
C LYS A 278 -1.88 -22.64 -6.07
N ALA A 279 -2.88 -23.22 -6.75
CA ALA A 279 -2.62 -24.12 -7.87
C ALA A 279 -1.81 -23.42 -8.99
N SER A 280 -2.00 -22.10 -9.17
CA SER A 280 -1.19 -21.28 -10.08
C SER A 280 0.30 -21.25 -9.72
N ASP A 281 0.65 -21.38 -8.44
CA ASP A 281 2.05 -21.44 -8.00
C ASP A 281 2.75 -22.67 -8.61
N TYR A 282 2.05 -23.79 -8.73
CA TYR A 282 2.57 -25.02 -9.34
C TYR A 282 3.00 -24.84 -10.80
N PHE A 283 2.23 -24.05 -11.54
CA PHE A 283 2.46 -23.81 -12.96
C PHE A 283 3.40 -22.63 -13.22
N SER A 284 3.63 -21.75 -12.23
CA SER A 284 4.35 -20.49 -12.44
C SER A 284 5.66 -20.36 -11.65
N LEU A 285 5.87 -21.17 -10.61
CA LEU A 285 7.05 -21.10 -9.75
C LEU A 285 7.95 -22.34 -9.86
N PRO A 286 9.27 -22.19 -9.63
CA PRO A 286 10.18 -23.32 -9.42
C PRO A 286 9.78 -24.15 -8.19
N ASP A 287 10.09 -25.46 -8.19
CA ASP A 287 9.68 -26.37 -7.11
C ASP A 287 10.16 -25.96 -5.71
N GLN A 288 11.31 -25.30 -5.61
CA GLN A 288 11.85 -24.82 -4.32
C GLN A 288 11.10 -23.59 -3.78
N GLU A 289 10.33 -22.90 -4.61
CA GLU A 289 9.57 -21.69 -4.24
C GLU A 289 8.09 -21.99 -3.95
N ILE A 290 7.62 -23.21 -4.20
CA ILE A 290 6.25 -23.65 -3.89
C ILE A 290 6.18 -24.04 -2.41
N LEU A 291 6.18 -23.03 -1.54
CA LEU A 291 6.14 -23.17 -0.09
C LEU A 291 4.83 -23.77 0.40
N SER A 292 4.86 -24.55 1.49
CA SER A 292 3.64 -25.04 2.14
C SER A 292 2.88 -23.93 2.88
N ASP A 293 1.60 -24.14 3.15
CA ASP A 293 0.76 -23.22 3.92
C ASP A 293 1.33 -23.02 5.34
N GLN A 294 1.88 -24.09 5.92
CA GLN A 294 2.57 -24.04 7.21
C GLN A 294 3.81 -23.14 7.15
N ALA A 295 4.65 -23.28 6.12
CA ALA A 295 5.84 -22.45 5.94
C ALA A 295 5.49 -20.95 5.84
N ARG A 296 4.42 -20.63 5.11
CA ARG A 296 3.89 -19.27 4.95
C ARG A 296 3.38 -18.74 6.30
N GLU A 297 2.64 -19.52 7.06
CA GLU A 297 2.18 -19.10 8.38
C GLU A 297 3.32 -18.88 9.38
N GLU A 298 4.25 -19.84 9.48
CA GLU A 298 5.38 -19.78 10.42
C GLU A 298 6.27 -18.57 10.13
N THR A 299 6.55 -18.30 8.86
CA THR A 299 7.34 -17.13 8.46
C THR A 299 6.68 -15.84 8.91
N LEU A 300 5.37 -15.68 8.68
CA LEU A 300 4.64 -14.49 9.11
C LEU A 300 4.60 -14.39 10.64
N GLU A 301 4.35 -15.50 11.34
CA GLU A 301 4.31 -15.56 12.80
C GLU A 301 5.64 -15.13 13.43
N VAL A 302 6.77 -15.57 12.90
CA VAL A 302 8.10 -15.19 13.45
C VAL A 302 8.38 -13.71 13.22
N ILE A 303 7.98 -13.13 12.08
CA ILE A 303 8.09 -11.68 11.83
C ILE A 303 7.22 -10.89 12.82
N ILE A 304 5.98 -11.32 13.07
CA ILE A 304 5.10 -10.70 14.07
C ILE A 304 5.75 -10.72 15.45
N LYS A 305 6.32 -11.85 15.87
CA LYS A 305 7.04 -11.97 17.16
C LYS A 305 8.23 -11.01 17.23
N LYS A 306 9.04 -10.91 16.17
CA LYS A 306 10.19 -10.01 16.11
C LYS A 306 9.77 -8.54 16.25
N ILE A 307 8.64 -8.14 15.67
CA ILE A 307 8.07 -6.80 15.86
C ILE A 307 7.55 -6.63 17.29
N ALA A 308 6.86 -7.63 17.84
CA ALA A 308 6.31 -7.59 19.20
C ALA A 308 7.37 -7.34 20.29
N GLU A 309 8.63 -7.72 20.07
CA GLU A 309 9.75 -7.40 20.96
C GLU A 309 9.91 -5.88 21.21
N ARG A 310 9.42 -5.04 20.29
CA ARG A 310 9.46 -3.58 20.40
C ARG A 310 8.39 -2.99 21.34
N ALA A 311 7.45 -3.78 21.84
CA ALA A 311 6.38 -3.30 22.72
C ALA A 311 6.86 -2.78 24.08
N THR A 312 8.12 -3.05 24.45
CA THR A 312 8.71 -2.64 25.74
C THR A 312 9.65 -1.43 25.62
N VAL A 313 9.71 -0.79 24.45
CA VAL A 313 10.63 0.32 24.19
C VAL A 313 10.21 1.59 24.94
N LEU A 314 8.91 1.88 24.92
CA LEU A 314 8.32 3.05 25.57
C LEU A 314 7.56 2.64 26.84
N THR A 315 8.28 2.53 27.96
CA THR A 315 7.69 2.17 29.25
C THR A 315 7.07 3.38 29.97
N PRO A 316 6.07 3.20 30.85
CA PRO A 316 5.37 4.32 31.51
C PRO A 316 6.27 5.30 32.29
N ASP A 317 7.38 4.82 32.86
CA ASP A 317 8.37 5.67 33.53
C ASP A 317 9.01 6.71 32.59
N LYS A 318 9.02 6.44 31.28
CA LYS A 318 9.55 7.32 30.23
C LYS A 318 8.52 8.32 29.68
N TYR A 319 7.23 8.18 30.00
CA TYR A 319 6.20 9.06 29.44
C TYR A 319 6.42 10.53 29.81
N SER A 320 6.96 10.78 31.00
CA SER A 320 7.25 12.15 31.45
C SER A 320 8.39 12.84 30.66
N ASP A 321 9.15 12.06 29.90
CA ASP A 321 10.22 12.54 29.01
C ASP A 321 9.74 12.73 27.57
N LEU A 322 8.47 12.44 27.25
CA LEU A 322 7.91 12.70 25.93
C LEU A 322 7.56 14.18 25.77
N PHE A 323 7.95 14.74 24.63
CA PHE A 323 7.65 16.12 24.25
C PHE A 323 7.29 16.16 22.77
N VAL A 324 6.16 15.53 22.43
CA VAL A 324 5.69 15.36 21.05
C VAL A 324 4.43 16.17 20.74
N GLY A 325 3.75 16.67 21.78
CA GLY A 325 2.48 17.37 21.63
C GLY A 325 1.77 17.52 22.96
N LYS A 326 0.47 17.82 22.88
CA LYS A 326 -0.42 18.01 24.03
C LYS A 326 -1.78 17.35 23.82
N SER A 327 -2.45 17.02 24.92
CA SER A 327 -3.84 16.59 24.94
C SER A 327 -4.81 17.78 24.82
N GLU A 328 -6.10 17.47 24.66
CA GLU A 328 -7.19 18.46 24.60
C GLU A 328 -7.28 19.35 25.86
N ASP A 329 -6.89 18.85 27.03
CA ASP A 329 -6.83 19.60 28.29
C ASP A 329 -5.49 20.35 28.51
N ASN A 330 -4.68 20.50 27.45
CA ASN A 330 -3.37 21.15 27.44
C ASN A 330 -2.30 20.51 28.35
N LYS A 331 -2.46 19.24 28.72
CA LYS A 331 -1.38 18.46 29.36
C LYS A 331 -0.42 17.90 28.30
N PRO A 332 0.83 17.55 28.68
CA PRO A 332 1.73 16.84 27.77
C PRO A 332 1.06 15.59 27.21
N TRP A 333 1.22 15.36 25.91
CA TRP A 333 0.72 14.13 25.29
C TRP A 333 1.47 12.93 25.87
N THR A 334 0.71 11.91 26.29
CA THR A 334 1.23 10.61 26.71
C THR A 334 0.29 9.51 26.21
N PRO A 335 0.72 8.25 26.18
CA PRO A 335 -0.17 7.13 25.86
C PRO A 335 -1.35 6.92 26.83
N GLU A 336 -1.43 7.68 27.94
CA GLU A 336 -2.48 7.55 28.97
C GLU A 336 -3.61 8.58 28.85
N ILE A 337 -3.50 9.53 27.91
CA ILE A 337 -4.53 10.56 27.74
C ILE A 337 -5.81 9.97 27.14
N GLN A 338 -6.84 10.80 27.05
CA GLN A 338 -8.07 10.45 26.33
C GLN A 338 -8.38 11.50 25.27
N HIS A 339 -8.99 11.05 24.19
CA HIS A 339 -9.49 11.86 23.09
C HIS A 339 -11.00 11.89 23.11
N LYS A 340 -11.59 13.04 22.81
CA LYS A 340 -13.04 13.14 22.69
C LYS A 340 -13.50 12.41 21.43
N SER A 341 -14.47 11.50 21.57
CA SER A 341 -15.07 10.81 20.44
C SER A 341 -15.97 11.77 19.65
N ALA A 342 -15.93 11.65 18.33
CA ALA A 342 -16.90 12.28 17.43
C ALA A 342 -18.29 11.65 17.52
N ILE A 343 -18.41 10.43 18.08
CA ILE A 343 -19.68 9.75 18.34
C ILE A 343 -20.02 9.93 19.83
N PRO A 344 -21.08 10.69 20.17
CA PRO A 344 -21.45 10.89 21.57
C PRO A 344 -22.06 9.62 22.18
N LEU A 345 -22.03 9.54 23.51
CA LEU A 345 -22.70 8.47 24.24
C LEU A 345 -24.20 8.79 24.33
N VAL A 346 -25.04 7.91 23.79
CA VAL A 346 -26.51 8.02 23.87
C VAL A 346 -27.03 6.97 24.85
N THR A 347 -27.63 7.41 25.94
CA THR A 347 -28.29 6.53 26.92
C THR A 347 -29.80 6.72 26.81
N THR A 348 -30.52 5.62 26.59
CA THR A 348 -31.99 5.59 26.61
C THR A 348 -32.46 4.87 27.87
N THR A 349 -33.20 5.56 28.72
CA THR A 349 -33.85 4.99 29.91
C THR A 349 -35.35 4.89 29.68
N TYR A 350 -35.91 3.74 30.02
CA TYR A 350 -37.34 3.50 30.04
C TYR A 350 -37.80 3.50 31.48
N THR A 351 -38.63 4.48 31.85
CA THR A 351 -39.21 4.57 33.19
C THR A 351 -40.71 4.34 33.12
N PRO A 352 -41.30 3.54 34.03
CA PRO A 352 -42.75 3.43 34.13
C PRO A 352 -43.42 4.80 34.26
N ASP A 353 -44.37 5.09 33.37
CA ASP A 353 -45.11 6.34 33.29
C ASP A 353 -46.60 6.06 33.06
N GLY A 354 -47.18 5.35 34.02
CA GLY A 354 -48.59 4.96 34.03
C GLY A 354 -48.91 3.66 33.30
N LEU A 355 -50.18 3.50 32.95
CA LEU A 355 -50.74 2.34 32.26
C LEU A 355 -51.35 2.78 30.93
N GLU A 356 -51.23 1.95 29.91
CA GLU A 356 -51.88 2.13 28.61
C GLU A 356 -52.61 0.83 28.20
N ALA A 357 -53.60 0.94 27.31
CA ALA A 357 -54.29 -0.24 26.80
C ALA A 357 -53.29 -1.17 26.09
N SER A 358 -53.30 -2.45 26.43
CA SER A 358 -52.37 -3.44 25.87
C SER A 358 -52.74 -3.87 24.46
N GLY A 359 -53.99 -3.66 24.05
CA GLY A 359 -54.55 -4.13 22.77
C GLY A 359 -54.94 -5.61 22.75
N VAL A 360 -54.92 -6.30 23.91
CA VAL A 360 -55.32 -7.70 24.07
C VAL A 360 -56.28 -7.86 25.26
N ASP A 361 -57.11 -8.91 25.25
CA ASP A 361 -58.15 -9.10 26.27
C ASP A 361 -57.60 -9.29 27.69
N TYR A 362 -56.42 -9.92 27.84
CA TYR A 362 -55.75 -10.02 29.14
C TYR A 362 -54.22 -10.16 29.05
N PRO A 363 -53.44 -9.37 29.82
CA PRO A 363 -53.90 -8.25 30.65
C PRO A 363 -54.35 -7.07 29.77
N ALA A 364 -55.48 -6.44 30.07
CA ALA A 364 -56.09 -5.36 29.27
C ALA A 364 -55.28 -4.04 29.26
N VAL A 365 -54.35 -3.90 30.21
CA VAL A 365 -53.45 -2.75 30.32
C VAL A 365 -52.01 -3.22 30.49
N ARG A 366 -51.07 -2.44 29.95
CA ARG A 366 -49.63 -2.62 30.14
C ARG A 366 -49.00 -1.35 30.70
N THR A 367 -47.86 -1.48 31.36
CA THR A 367 -47.10 -0.33 31.84
C THR A 367 -46.62 0.50 30.66
N LYS A 368 -47.07 1.76 30.60
CA LYS A 368 -46.57 2.75 29.65
C LYS A 368 -45.14 3.09 30.05
N GLN A 369 -44.22 3.03 29.11
CA GLN A 369 -42.82 3.35 29.35
C GLN A 369 -42.52 4.75 28.80
N ARG A 370 -42.13 5.69 29.66
CA ARG A 370 -41.55 6.96 29.22
C ARG A 370 -40.13 6.70 28.74
N LYS A 371 -39.87 7.00 27.47
CA LYS A 371 -38.55 6.96 26.87
C LYS A 371 -37.86 8.30 27.08
N GLU A 372 -36.80 8.31 27.88
CA GLU A 372 -35.91 9.47 28.02
C GLU A 372 -34.57 9.16 27.35
N THR A 373 -34.07 10.08 26.55
CA THR A 373 -32.79 9.92 25.82
C THR A 373 -31.85 11.04 26.23
N ARG A 374 -30.69 10.68 26.79
CA ARG A 374 -29.64 11.61 27.19
C ARG A 374 -28.39 11.38 26.34
N THR A 375 -27.82 12.48 25.85
CA THR A 375 -26.58 12.49 25.08
C THR A 375 -25.47 13.13 25.91
N THR A 376 -24.35 12.45 26.10
CA THR A 376 -23.17 12.97 26.82
C THR A 376 -21.90 12.79 26.00
N ASP A 377 -20.85 13.52 26.38
CA ASP A 377 -19.52 13.32 25.80
C ASP A 377 -19.04 11.88 26.04
N ARG A 378 -18.36 11.32 25.03
CA ARG A 378 -17.72 10.01 25.06
C ARG A 378 -16.22 10.20 24.84
N TRP A 379 -15.41 9.47 25.60
CA TRP A 379 -13.96 9.59 25.58
C TRP A 379 -13.33 8.27 25.20
N ILE A 380 -12.31 8.30 24.34
CA ILE A 380 -11.55 7.15 23.86
C ILE A 380 -10.13 7.26 24.40
N SER A 381 -9.63 6.20 25.03
CA SER A 381 -8.26 6.20 25.56
C SER A 381 -7.24 6.24 24.44
N GLU A 382 -6.18 7.03 24.59
CA GLU A 382 -4.96 6.91 23.78
C GLU A 382 -4.27 5.56 24.09
N ARG A 383 -3.27 5.20 23.27
CA ARG A 383 -2.56 3.94 23.44
C ARG A 383 -1.12 4.02 22.94
N ASP A 384 -0.31 3.13 23.48
CA ASP A 384 1.01 2.84 22.93
C ASP A 384 0.89 1.77 21.82
N ASN A 385 1.37 2.13 20.63
CA ASN A 385 1.35 1.26 19.44
C ASN A 385 2.71 0.62 19.12
N HIS A 386 3.73 0.79 19.97
CA HIS A 386 5.01 0.09 19.78
C HIS A 386 4.81 -1.44 19.87
N GLY A 387 5.56 -2.17 19.04
CA GLY A 387 5.48 -3.63 18.89
C GLY A 387 4.21 -4.15 18.22
N ARG A 388 3.57 -3.34 17.37
CA ARG A 388 2.32 -3.71 16.68
C ARG A 388 2.51 -3.93 15.18
N PHE A 389 1.83 -4.95 14.68
CA PHE A 389 1.71 -5.32 13.28
C PHE A 389 0.27 -5.11 12.84
N TYR A 390 0.05 -4.33 11.77
CA TYR A 390 -1.26 -4.03 11.22
C TYR A 390 -1.43 -4.61 9.81
N ILE A 391 -2.48 -5.41 9.63
CA ILE A 391 -2.98 -5.84 8.32
C ILE A 391 -4.15 -4.94 7.94
N TYR A 392 -4.01 -4.20 6.84
CA TYR A 392 -5.12 -3.44 6.26
C TYR A 392 -5.55 -4.08 4.95
N CYS A 393 -6.79 -4.56 4.93
CA CYS A 393 -7.36 -5.29 3.81
C CYS A 393 -8.53 -4.55 3.15
N ASN A 394 -8.74 -4.85 1.87
CA ASN A 394 -9.82 -4.30 1.05
C ASN A 394 -10.48 -5.43 0.24
N PRO A 395 -11.74 -5.83 0.53
CA PRO A 395 -12.47 -6.83 -0.23
C PRO A 395 -12.71 -6.45 -1.70
N HIS A 396 -12.65 -5.16 -2.03
CA HIS A 396 -12.87 -4.64 -3.39
C HIS A 396 -11.59 -4.64 -4.23
N ASP A 397 -10.44 -4.94 -3.63
CA ASP A 397 -9.16 -4.99 -4.35
C ASP A 397 -9.11 -6.17 -5.34
N ARG A 398 -9.31 -5.85 -6.62
CA ARG A 398 -9.32 -6.82 -7.71
C ARG A 398 -7.94 -7.41 -7.96
N VAL A 399 -6.85 -6.67 -7.79
CA VAL A 399 -5.53 -7.28 -8.01
C VAL A 399 -5.30 -8.34 -6.95
N MET A 400 -5.49 -7.99 -5.67
CA MET A 400 -5.20 -8.88 -4.54
C MET A 400 -6.22 -10.02 -4.37
N GLY A 401 -7.44 -9.83 -4.86
CA GLY A 401 -8.53 -10.81 -4.85
C GLY A 401 -8.60 -11.73 -6.07
N SER A 402 -7.65 -11.60 -7.00
CA SER A 402 -7.52 -12.54 -8.11
C SER A 402 -7.17 -13.96 -7.62
N SER A 403 -7.67 -14.98 -8.31
CA SER A 403 -7.49 -16.40 -7.98
C SER A 403 -6.02 -16.85 -7.81
N PRO A 404 -5.01 -16.27 -8.51
CA PRO A 404 -3.61 -16.60 -8.26
C PRO A 404 -3.04 -16.05 -6.95
N LEU A 405 -3.74 -15.12 -6.29
CA LEU A 405 -3.29 -14.45 -5.07
C LEU A 405 -4.18 -14.83 -3.88
N LEU A 406 -5.45 -14.39 -3.87
CA LEU A 406 -6.36 -14.46 -2.72
C LEU A 406 -5.63 -14.12 -1.41
N SER A 407 -5.00 -12.95 -1.41
CA SER A 407 -3.93 -12.59 -0.45
C SER A 407 -4.45 -11.91 0.83
N LEU A 408 -3.56 -11.70 1.82
CA LEU A 408 -3.85 -10.96 3.05
C LEU A 408 -4.38 -9.55 2.79
N GLY A 409 -3.94 -8.90 1.73
CA GLY A 409 -4.37 -7.57 1.33
C GLY A 409 -5.81 -7.49 0.87
N TRP A 410 -6.36 -8.60 0.39
CA TRP A 410 -7.76 -8.70 0.00
C TRP A 410 -8.60 -9.13 1.19
N GLN A 411 -8.27 -10.26 1.81
CA GLN A 411 -9.13 -10.93 2.78
C GLN A 411 -8.69 -10.84 4.25
N GLY A 412 -7.54 -10.24 4.56
CA GLY A 412 -6.99 -10.26 5.92
C GLY A 412 -6.73 -11.68 6.42
N LEU A 413 -6.91 -11.91 7.72
CA LEU A 413 -6.91 -13.25 8.32
C LEU A 413 -8.36 -13.67 8.63
N PRO A 414 -8.98 -14.51 7.78
CA PRO A 414 -10.38 -14.91 7.94
C PRO A 414 -10.63 -15.69 9.22
N ASN A 415 -11.84 -15.53 9.75
CA ASN A 415 -12.36 -16.40 10.80
C ASN A 415 -12.54 -17.83 10.26
N THR A 416 -12.43 -18.81 11.15
CA THR A 416 -12.65 -20.21 10.78
C THR A 416 -14.08 -20.44 10.28
N TRP A 417 -14.21 -21.20 9.19
CA TRP A 417 -15.51 -21.52 8.60
C TRP A 417 -16.40 -22.29 9.59
N GLY A 418 -17.69 -21.95 9.62
CA GLY A 418 -18.68 -22.57 10.51
C GLY A 418 -18.73 -21.99 11.92
N ASP A 419 -17.66 -22.14 12.71
CA ASP A 419 -17.65 -21.69 14.12
C ASP A 419 -17.29 -20.20 14.30
N GLN A 420 -16.82 -19.55 13.23
CA GLN A 420 -16.49 -18.12 13.17
C GLN A 420 -15.52 -17.68 14.28
N LYS A 421 -14.56 -18.53 14.64
CA LYS A 421 -13.51 -18.13 15.59
C LYS A 421 -12.46 -17.27 14.89
N PRO A 422 -11.90 -16.26 15.58
CA PRO A 422 -10.76 -15.52 15.07
C PRO A 422 -9.61 -16.42 14.63
N HIS A 423 -8.92 -16.00 13.57
CA HIS A 423 -7.75 -16.71 13.06
C HIS A 423 -6.75 -17.02 14.17
N LYS A 424 -6.08 -18.17 14.11
CA LYS A 424 -5.17 -18.62 15.19
C LYS A 424 -4.05 -17.62 15.50
N LEU A 425 -3.51 -16.93 14.48
CA LEU A 425 -2.49 -15.90 14.68
C LEU A 425 -3.03 -14.70 15.46
N ILE A 426 -4.25 -14.22 15.17
CA ILE A 426 -4.89 -13.13 15.90
C ILE A 426 -5.06 -13.49 17.39
N ARG A 427 -5.46 -14.74 17.67
CA ARG A 427 -5.61 -15.24 19.05
C ARG A 427 -4.28 -15.37 19.79
N ARG A 428 -3.24 -15.89 19.12
CA ARG A 428 -1.91 -16.10 19.73
C ARG A 428 -1.15 -14.81 19.98
N HIS A 429 -1.32 -13.82 19.11
CA HIS A 429 -0.58 -12.55 19.13
C HIS A 429 -1.45 -11.36 19.55
N LYS A 430 -2.38 -11.60 20.49
CA LYS A 430 -3.24 -10.55 21.04
C LYS A 430 -2.39 -9.42 21.64
N GLY A 431 -2.68 -8.18 21.24
CA GLY A 431 -1.92 -7.00 21.64
C GLY A 431 -0.77 -6.64 20.68
N HIS A 432 -0.44 -7.50 19.72
CA HIS A 432 0.64 -7.29 18.75
C HIS A 432 0.22 -7.44 17.29
N LEU A 433 -0.80 -8.24 16.98
CA LEU A 433 -1.32 -8.39 15.62
C LEU A 433 -2.74 -7.81 15.53
N PHE A 434 -2.93 -6.88 14.62
CA PHE A 434 -4.18 -6.17 14.40
C PHE A 434 -4.58 -6.20 12.93
N GLN A 435 -5.89 -6.20 12.67
CA GLN A 435 -6.39 -6.03 11.31
C GLN A 435 -7.56 -5.05 11.24
N ARG A 436 -7.60 -4.30 10.14
CA ARG A 436 -8.72 -3.45 9.74
C ARG A 436 -9.14 -3.76 8.31
N MET A 437 -10.39 -3.46 8.00
CA MET A 437 -10.96 -3.62 6.67
C MET A 437 -11.59 -2.30 6.23
N MET A 438 -11.37 -1.91 4.98
CA MET A 438 -12.18 -0.88 4.31
C MET A 438 -13.04 -1.57 3.26
N ALA A 439 -14.36 -1.44 3.39
CA ALA A 439 -15.30 -2.06 2.48
C ALA A 439 -16.59 -1.26 2.38
N ARG A 440 -17.33 -1.42 1.27
CA ARG A 440 -18.68 -0.90 1.10
C ARG A 440 -19.54 -1.12 2.35
N ALA A 441 -20.25 -0.07 2.75
CA ALA A 441 -21.22 -0.08 3.85
C ALA A 441 -20.69 -0.67 5.18
N THR A 442 -19.38 -0.64 5.40
CA THR A 442 -18.74 -1.16 6.61
C THR A 442 -17.92 -0.05 7.24
N SER A 443 -18.11 0.20 8.54
CA SER A 443 -17.34 1.23 9.23
C SER A 443 -15.88 0.80 9.40
N CYS A 444 -14.98 1.79 9.43
CA CYS A 444 -13.55 1.57 9.67
C CYS A 444 -13.07 2.46 10.82
N GLY A 445 -12.42 1.87 11.82
CA GLY A 445 -12.00 2.58 13.03
C GLY A 445 -13.03 2.58 14.16
N SER A 446 -14.19 1.94 14.00
CA SER A 446 -15.18 1.74 15.08
C SER A 446 -14.67 0.75 16.14
N GLU A 447 -15.48 0.50 17.17
CA GLU A 447 -15.21 -0.55 18.16
C GLU A 447 -14.89 -1.91 17.51
N PRO A 448 -13.96 -2.70 18.09
CA PRO A 448 -13.64 -4.03 17.61
C PRO A 448 -14.88 -4.90 17.41
N ASN A 449 -14.94 -5.59 16.27
CA ASN A 449 -16.03 -6.51 15.94
C ASN A 449 -15.46 -7.84 15.45
N PRO A 450 -15.56 -8.93 16.26
CA PRO A 450 -14.96 -10.21 15.96
C PRO A 450 -15.63 -10.97 14.80
N LYS A 451 -16.79 -10.49 14.34
CA LYS A 451 -17.60 -11.14 13.28
C LYS A 451 -18.01 -10.13 12.22
N THR A 452 -17.07 -9.27 11.83
CA THR A 452 -17.30 -8.31 10.76
C THR A 452 -17.54 -9.06 9.44
N PRO A 453 -18.65 -8.81 8.73
CA PRO A 453 -18.92 -9.47 7.45
C PRO A 453 -17.88 -9.08 6.40
N PHE A 454 -17.13 -10.05 5.89
CA PHE A 454 -16.35 -9.89 4.65
C PHE A 454 -17.24 -10.18 3.44
N TRP A 455 -18.05 -11.24 3.56
CA TRP A 455 -19.09 -11.58 2.59
C TRP A 455 -20.20 -12.43 3.26
N PRO A 456 -21.50 -12.17 3.01
CA PRO A 456 -22.05 -11.03 2.28
C PRO A 456 -21.80 -9.69 2.99
N LEU A 457 -21.57 -8.64 2.21
CA LEU A 457 -21.45 -7.29 2.76
C LEU A 457 -22.84 -6.75 3.16
N PRO A 458 -22.92 -5.80 4.12
CA PRO A 458 -24.20 -5.32 4.64
C PRO A 458 -25.10 -4.59 3.63
N ASP A 459 -24.57 -4.19 2.48
CA ASP A 459 -25.31 -3.46 1.44
C ASP A 459 -26.20 -4.35 0.56
N GLY A 460 -26.05 -5.68 0.66
CA GLY A 460 -26.80 -6.65 -0.15
C GLY A 460 -26.44 -6.64 -1.64
N LYS A 461 -25.36 -5.95 -2.04
CA LYS A 461 -24.89 -5.94 -3.44
C LYS A 461 -24.04 -7.19 -3.72
N SER A 462 -23.82 -7.49 -5.00
CA SER A 462 -22.85 -8.51 -5.42
C SER A 462 -21.45 -8.19 -4.90
N PHE A 463 -20.61 -9.22 -4.74
CA PHE A 463 -19.22 -9.02 -4.27
C PHE A 463 -18.46 -8.15 -5.28
N TRP A 464 -18.38 -8.61 -6.53
CA TRP A 464 -17.90 -7.84 -7.67
C TRP A 464 -19.06 -7.08 -8.32
N ASP A 465 -18.89 -5.79 -8.57
CA ASP A 465 -19.93 -4.89 -9.09
C ASP A 465 -20.37 -5.23 -10.53
N ASP A 466 -19.53 -5.94 -11.28
CA ASP A 466 -19.76 -6.47 -12.64
C ASP A 466 -20.05 -7.99 -12.67
N GLY A 467 -20.15 -8.63 -11.50
CA GLY A 467 -20.30 -10.09 -11.38
C GLY A 467 -18.99 -10.88 -11.36
N GLY A 468 -17.86 -10.27 -11.74
CA GLY A 468 -16.54 -10.89 -11.84
C GLY A 468 -16.40 -11.89 -13.01
N ASP A 469 -15.17 -12.16 -13.42
CA ASP A 469 -14.86 -13.14 -14.47
C ASP A 469 -14.64 -14.54 -13.90
N LEU A 470 -15.31 -15.54 -14.48
CA LEU A 470 -15.40 -16.93 -14.00
C LEU A 470 -14.05 -17.64 -13.75
N LEU A 471 -12.96 -17.15 -14.34
CA LEU A 471 -11.61 -17.74 -14.23
C LEU A 471 -10.66 -16.94 -13.32
N THR A 472 -10.93 -15.65 -13.13
CA THR A 472 -10.03 -14.74 -12.42
C THR A 472 -10.52 -14.44 -11.01
N TYR A 473 -11.84 -14.41 -10.82
CA TYR A 473 -12.45 -13.95 -9.58
C TYR A 473 -13.47 -14.97 -9.07
N SER A 474 -13.25 -15.46 -7.85
CA SER A 474 -14.17 -16.38 -7.18
C SER A 474 -14.48 -15.82 -5.79
N PRO A 475 -15.68 -15.24 -5.58
CA PRO A 475 -16.05 -14.77 -4.25
C PRO A 475 -16.20 -15.96 -3.29
N PRO A 476 -15.88 -15.80 -2.00
CA PRO A 476 -16.16 -16.85 -1.02
C PRO A 476 -17.67 -17.05 -0.88
N GLU A 477 -18.12 -18.21 -0.41
CA GLU A 477 -19.55 -18.45 -0.15
C GLU A 477 -20.06 -17.63 1.05
N TYR A 478 -19.27 -17.55 2.12
CA TYR A 478 -19.54 -16.77 3.33
C TYR A 478 -18.24 -16.54 4.11
N GLN A 479 -17.96 -15.33 4.58
CA GLN A 479 -16.73 -15.08 5.31
C GLN A 479 -16.90 -13.93 6.29
N THR A 480 -16.26 -14.08 7.46
CA THR A 480 -16.19 -13.02 8.47
C THR A 480 -14.75 -12.80 8.90
N LEU A 481 -14.49 -11.61 9.43
CA LEU A 481 -13.20 -11.19 9.95
C LEU A 481 -13.32 -10.71 11.39
N ASP A 482 -12.32 -11.04 12.20
CA ASP A 482 -12.10 -10.39 13.49
C ASP A 482 -11.41 -9.05 13.29
N ILE A 483 -12.17 -7.96 13.29
CA ILE A 483 -11.62 -6.61 13.33
C ILE A 483 -11.31 -6.28 14.78
N ASN A 484 -10.07 -6.48 15.17
CA ASN A 484 -9.61 -6.43 16.55
C ASN A 484 -8.89 -5.12 16.91
N ALA A 485 -8.59 -4.26 15.92
CA ALA A 485 -7.97 -2.95 16.14
C ALA A 485 -8.93 -1.99 16.85
N GLU A 486 -8.40 -1.26 17.83
CA GLU A 486 -9.21 -0.46 18.74
C GLU A 486 -9.91 0.72 18.04
N GLU A 487 -10.95 1.26 18.70
CA GLU A 487 -11.69 2.40 18.16
C GLU A 487 -10.83 3.67 18.11
N VAL A 488 -11.00 4.46 17.05
CA VAL A 488 -10.35 5.78 16.87
C VAL A 488 -11.35 6.91 17.17
N PRO A 489 -10.90 8.13 17.56
CA PRO A 489 -11.80 9.22 17.95
C PRO A 489 -12.83 9.60 16.90
N LYS A 490 -12.49 9.52 15.62
CA LYS A 490 -13.37 9.85 14.49
C LYS A 490 -13.38 8.71 13.47
N PRO A 491 -14.10 7.61 13.71
CA PRO A 491 -14.16 6.51 12.76
C PRO A 491 -14.82 6.92 11.45
N ILE A 492 -14.50 6.20 10.37
CA ILE A 492 -15.20 6.31 9.09
C ILE A 492 -16.51 5.54 9.22
N GLN A 493 -17.63 6.21 9.02
CA GLN A 493 -18.95 5.61 9.18
C GLN A 493 -19.30 4.70 8.00
N ALA A 494 -20.14 3.69 8.24
CA ALA A 494 -20.65 2.81 7.18
C ALA A 494 -21.36 3.61 6.06
N SER A 495 -22.02 4.72 6.39
CA SER A 495 -22.65 5.62 5.41
C SER A 495 -21.65 6.37 4.53
N GLU A 496 -20.48 6.74 5.08
CA GLU A 496 -19.37 7.35 4.31
C GLU A 496 -18.75 6.33 3.34
N MET A 497 -18.93 5.03 3.60
CA MET A 497 -18.37 3.92 2.82
C MET A 497 -19.35 3.32 1.80
N ALA A 498 -20.55 3.88 1.61
CA ALA A 498 -21.58 3.27 0.75
C ALA A 498 -21.23 3.17 -0.75
N GLY A 499 -20.32 4.04 -1.23
CA GLY A 499 -19.79 4.05 -2.60
C GLY A 499 -18.27 4.04 -2.61
N PHE A 500 -17.68 3.17 -1.79
CA PHE A 500 -16.22 3.07 -1.62
C PHE A 500 -15.51 2.44 -2.84
N ASP A 501 -16.16 1.51 -3.53
CA ASP A 501 -15.68 0.84 -4.72
C ASP A 501 -15.98 1.64 -5.99
N GLU A 502 -15.08 1.59 -6.96
CA GLU A 502 -15.26 2.26 -8.24
C GLU A 502 -15.77 1.31 -9.32
N LYS A 503 -16.75 1.78 -10.11
CA LYS A 503 -17.28 1.04 -11.26
C LYS A 503 -16.55 1.37 -12.54
N ARG A 504 -16.59 0.45 -13.52
CA ARG A 504 -16.04 0.73 -14.86
C ARG A 504 -16.60 2.05 -15.43
N PRO A 505 -15.74 2.96 -15.87
CA PRO A 505 -16.16 4.12 -16.65
C PRO A 505 -16.90 3.72 -17.93
N GLY A 506 -17.60 4.66 -18.56
CA GLY A 506 -18.25 4.40 -19.86
C GLY A 506 -19.49 3.50 -19.80
N GLY A 507 -20.11 3.35 -18.62
CA GLY A 507 -21.36 2.59 -18.47
C GLY A 507 -21.19 1.07 -18.42
N GLY A 508 -19.97 0.57 -18.18
CA GLY A 508 -19.69 -0.87 -18.14
C GLY A 508 -19.11 -1.44 -19.44
N GLU A 509 -18.99 -0.62 -20.49
CA GLU A 509 -18.40 -1.04 -21.76
C GLU A 509 -16.89 -1.34 -21.61
N HIS A 510 -16.41 -2.39 -22.28
CA HIS A 510 -15.00 -2.76 -22.26
C HIS A 510 -14.16 -1.96 -23.27
N TRP A 511 -14.80 -1.37 -24.28
CA TRP A 511 -14.14 -0.68 -25.37
C TRP A 511 -14.80 0.67 -25.63
N ASN A 512 -13.99 1.72 -25.75
CA ASN A 512 -14.48 3.06 -26.06
C ASN A 512 -15.03 3.11 -27.49
N THR A 513 -16.21 3.71 -27.66
CA THR A 513 -16.91 3.80 -28.96
C THR A 513 -16.29 4.84 -29.91
N ASN A 514 -15.41 5.71 -29.42
CA ASN A 514 -14.67 6.70 -30.19
C ASN A 514 -13.15 6.65 -29.90
N PRO A 515 -12.47 5.53 -30.25
CA PRO A 515 -11.10 5.28 -29.84
C PRO A 515 -10.06 6.18 -30.54
N LYS A 516 -10.46 6.90 -31.59
CA LYS A 516 -9.61 7.87 -32.30
C LYS A 516 -9.55 9.24 -31.61
N SER A 517 -10.48 9.52 -30.68
CA SER A 517 -10.47 10.76 -29.91
C SER A 517 -9.30 10.79 -28.92
N SER A 518 -8.69 11.95 -28.73
CA SER A 518 -7.70 12.16 -27.66
C SER A 518 -8.36 12.24 -26.28
N GLN A 519 -9.67 12.51 -26.22
CA GLN A 519 -10.45 12.56 -24.98
C GLN A 519 -11.49 11.44 -24.94
N GLY A 520 -11.61 10.79 -23.79
CA GLY A 520 -12.55 9.69 -23.56
C GLY A 520 -12.17 8.86 -22.35
N THR A 521 -12.77 7.67 -22.24
CA THR A 521 -12.58 6.74 -21.11
C THR A 521 -11.60 5.61 -21.40
N GLY A 522 -11.12 5.49 -22.64
CA GLY A 522 -10.14 4.50 -23.01
C GLY A 522 -8.79 4.76 -22.32
N TRP A 523 -8.05 3.70 -22.05
CA TRP A 523 -6.77 3.71 -21.34
C TRP A 523 -5.75 4.67 -21.97
N GLY A 524 -5.73 4.76 -23.30
CA GLY A 524 -4.84 5.66 -24.05
C GLY A 524 -5.37 7.08 -24.27
N GLN A 525 -6.51 7.42 -23.68
CA GLN A 525 -7.16 8.72 -23.81
C GLN A 525 -6.96 9.58 -22.56
N SER A 526 -7.40 10.83 -22.63
CA SER A 526 -7.40 11.76 -21.48
C SER A 526 -8.83 12.09 -21.05
N SER A 527 -9.01 12.36 -19.77
CA SER A 527 -10.29 12.82 -19.20
C SER A 527 -10.07 14.03 -18.30
N GLU A 528 -11.15 14.75 -17.99
CA GLU A 528 -11.10 15.81 -16.99
C GLU A 528 -10.88 15.17 -15.61
N GLN A 529 -9.72 15.44 -15.03
CA GLN A 529 -9.37 15.03 -13.68
C GLN A 529 -9.38 16.24 -12.76
N SER A 530 -9.81 16.01 -11.52
CA SER A 530 -9.75 17.00 -10.46
C SER A 530 -8.70 16.59 -9.44
N ASN A 531 -7.98 17.54 -8.87
CA ASN A 531 -7.18 17.26 -7.69
C ASN A 531 -8.08 16.81 -6.51
N ALA A 532 -7.49 16.20 -5.49
CA ALA A 532 -8.23 15.58 -4.39
C ALA A 532 -9.22 16.50 -3.64
N ASP A 533 -9.05 17.82 -3.70
CA ASP A 533 -9.95 18.81 -3.08
C ASP A 533 -10.91 19.50 -4.08
N GLY A 534 -10.88 19.12 -5.36
CA GLY A 534 -11.74 19.62 -6.41
C GLY A 534 -11.45 21.06 -6.87
N SER A 535 -10.42 21.71 -6.34
CA SER A 535 -10.10 23.11 -6.62
C SER A 535 -9.45 23.34 -7.99
N LYS A 536 -8.82 22.31 -8.56
CA LYS A 536 -8.16 22.35 -9.86
C LYS A 536 -8.69 21.23 -10.74
N LYS A 537 -9.17 21.60 -11.93
CA LYS A 537 -9.56 20.68 -13.00
C LYS A 537 -8.61 20.82 -14.17
N ALA A 538 -8.15 19.70 -14.71
CA ALA A 538 -7.35 19.68 -15.92
C ALA A 538 -7.63 18.42 -16.73
N ILE A 539 -7.46 18.51 -18.04
CA ILE A 539 -7.44 17.32 -18.89
C ILE A 539 -6.10 16.61 -18.65
N ALA A 540 -6.15 15.37 -18.21
CA ALA A 540 -4.98 14.56 -17.90
C ALA A 540 -5.14 13.13 -18.48
N PRO A 541 -4.02 12.44 -18.77
CA PRO A 541 -4.06 11.04 -19.22
C PRO A 541 -4.81 10.16 -18.23
N ASN A 542 -5.64 9.25 -18.72
CA ASN A 542 -6.35 8.27 -17.86
C ASN A 542 -5.37 7.33 -17.14
N ASP A 543 -4.24 7.02 -17.77
CA ASP A 543 -3.09 6.35 -17.17
C ASP A 543 -1.81 6.97 -17.75
N ASP A 544 -0.95 7.50 -16.88
CA ASP A 544 0.30 8.16 -17.25
C ASP A 544 1.39 7.18 -17.75
N THR A 545 1.19 5.87 -17.54
CA THR A 545 2.07 4.80 -17.99
C THR A 545 1.67 4.20 -19.34
N PHE A 546 0.50 4.53 -19.89
CA PHE A 546 0.00 3.97 -21.17
C PHE A 546 1.06 4.02 -22.29
N ASN A 547 1.74 5.16 -22.43
CA ASN A 547 2.74 5.36 -23.48
C ASN A 547 3.94 4.39 -23.35
N ASN A 548 4.28 3.99 -22.13
CA ASN A 548 5.36 3.03 -21.88
C ASN A 548 4.92 1.58 -22.12
N PHE A 549 3.63 1.27 -21.96
CA PHE A 549 3.12 -0.08 -22.16
C PHE A 549 2.70 -0.34 -23.61
N VAL A 550 2.09 0.62 -24.29
CA VAL A 550 1.52 0.42 -25.63
C VAL A 550 2.54 -0.05 -26.67
N VAL A 551 3.80 0.33 -26.49
CA VAL A 551 4.92 -0.07 -27.34
C VAL A 551 5.30 -1.55 -27.16
N LEU A 552 4.95 -2.16 -26.02
CA LEU A 552 5.20 -3.57 -25.73
C LEU A 552 4.15 -4.49 -26.37
N TYR A 553 2.98 -3.97 -26.71
CA TYR A 553 1.95 -4.76 -27.37
C TYR A 553 2.39 -5.13 -28.79
N PRO A 554 2.26 -6.42 -29.18
CA PRO A 554 2.64 -6.86 -30.52
C PRO A 554 1.73 -6.23 -31.57
N LYS A 555 2.32 -5.97 -32.73
CA LYS A 555 1.57 -5.53 -33.89
C LYS A 555 0.73 -6.66 -34.46
N ILE A 556 -0.54 -6.40 -34.75
CA ILE A 556 -1.44 -7.35 -35.41
C ILE A 556 -1.50 -7.12 -36.93
N GLN A 557 -2.01 -8.11 -37.65
CA GLN A 557 -2.36 -7.98 -39.06
C GLN A 557 -3.72 -7.27 -39.18
N VAL A 558 -3.79 -6.23 -40.01
CA VAL A 558 -5.01 -5.47 -40.30
C VAL A 558 -5.31 -5.51 -41.80
N PRO A 559 -6.60 -5.54 -42.19
CA PRO A 559 -6.97 -5.51 -43.60
C PRO A 559 -6.60 -4.17 -44.23
N THR A 560 -6.09 -4.20 -45.45
CA THR A 560 -5.77 -3.00 -46.25
C THR A 560 -7.03 -2.33 -46.83
N GLY A 561 -8.14 -3.05 -46.91
CA GLY A 561 -9.34 -2.67 -47.66
C GLY A 561 -9.41 -3.32 -49.05
N ASP A 562 -8.29 -3.85 -49.54
CA ASP A 562 -8.22 -4.60 -50.79
C ASP A 562 -8.53 -6.09 -50.57
N TYR A 563 -9.11 -6.71 -51.59
CA TYR A 563 -9.42 -8.14 -51.61
C TYR A 563 -8.73 -8.82 -52.79
N ARG A 564 -8.15 -10.00 -52.56
CA ARG A 564 -7.56 -10.86 -53.60
C ARG A 564 -8.40 -12.13 -53.79
N PRO A 565 -8.44 -12.72 -54.99
CA PRO A 565 -9.07 -14.04 -55.19
C PRO A 565 -8.42 -15.09 -54.28
N SER A 566 -9.23 -15.85 -53.55
CA SER A 566 -8.75 -16.87 -52.60
C SER A 566 -8.35 -18.18 -53.28
N GLY A 567 -8.91 -18.46 -54.46
CA GLY A 567 -8.78 -19.76 -55.13
C GLY A 567 -9.63 -20.88 -54.51
N HIS A 568 -10.47 -20.57 -53.52
CA HIS A 568 -11.41 -21.50 -52.87
C HIS A 568 -12.86 -21.26 -53.32
N ASP A 569 -13.71 -22.30 -53.28
CA ASP A 569 -15.14 -22.17 -53.64
C ASP A 569 -15.88 -21.16 -52.74
N TYR A 570 -15.50 -21.09 -51.46
CA TYR A 570 -15.92 -20.06 -50.53
C TYR A 570 -14.96 -19.93 -49.32
N PRO A 571 -14.64 -18.72 -48.84
CA PRO A 571 -14.95 -17.43 -49.45
C PRO A 571 -14.12 -17.24 -50.73
N LYS A 572 -14.70 -16.64 -51.79
CA LYS A 572 -14.03 -16.46 -53.11
C LYS A 572 -12.97 -15.36 -53.12
N ALA A 573 -12.95 -14.51 -52.11
CA ALA A 573 -12.01 -13.42 -51.96
C ALA A 573 -11.55 -13.33 -50.51
N GLU A 574 -10.27 -13.06 -50.32
CA GLU A 574 -9.63 -12.87 -49.02
C GLU A 574 -9.11 -11.44 -48.90
N PRO A 575 -9.22 -10.82 -47.72
CA PRO A 575 -8.65 -9.50 -47.50
C PRO A 575 -7.12 -9.56 -47.60
N VAL A 576 -6.53 -8.57 -48.27
CA VAL A 576 -5.08 -8.38 -48.25
C VAL A 576 -4.72 -7.78 -46.90
N MET A 577 -3.92 -8.50 -46.13
CA MET A 577 -3.50 -8.10 -44.79
C MET A 577 -2.17 -7.36 -44.84
N ARG A 578 -1.98 -6.40 -43.94
CA ARG A 578 -0.70 -5.75 -43.65
C ARG A 578 -0.49 -5.65 -42.15
N LEU A 579 0.75 -5.47 -41.73
CA LEU A 579 1.05 -5.16 -40.33
C LEU A 579 0.43 -3.80 -39.96
N GLU A 580 -0.15 -3.70 -38.76
CA GLU A 580 -0.68 -2.44 -38.25
C GLU A 580 0.42 -1.37 -38.07
N THR A 581 0.04 -0.10 -38.21
CA THR A 581 0.92 1.03 -37.90
C THR A 581 1.02 1.27 -36.39
N ASN A 582 1.99 2.08 -35.97
CA ASN A 582 2.13 2.46 -34.55
C ASN A 582 0.90 3.25 -34.04
N GLU A 583 0.30 4.05 -34.90
CA GLU A 583 -0.91 4.81 -34.57
C GLU A 583 -2.13 3.89 -34.45
N GLU A 584 -2.31 2.95 -35.38
CA GLU A 584 -3.37 1.94 -35.31
C GLU A 584 -3.26 1.08 -34.04
N ARG A 585 -2.06 0.65 -33.68
CA ARG A 585 -1.81 -0.06 -32.41
C ARG A 585 -2.22 0.78 -31.20
N ARG A 586 -1.84 2.07 -31.16
CA ARG A 586 -2.22 2.96 -30.05
C ARG A 586 -3.72 3.14 -29.93
N ILE A 587 -4.43 3.30 -31.06
CA ILE A 587 -5.89 3.40 -31.08
C ILE A 587 -6.51 2.09 -30.57
N ARG A 588 -6.06 0.94 -31.08
CA ARG A 588 -6.59 -0.37 -30.70
C ARG A 588 -6.39 -0.68 -29.21
N VAL A 589 -5.17 -0.52 -28.71
CA VAL A 589 -4.84 -0.82 -27.31
C VAL A 589 -5.43 0.25 -26.39
N GLY A 590 -5.34 1.52 -26.78
CA GLY A 590 -5.84 2.65 -25.99
C GLY A 590 -7.36 2.76 -25.93
N ALA A 591 -8.09 2.02 -26.77
CA ALA A 591 -9.55 1.94 -26.75
C ALA A 591 -10.09 1.19 -25.52
N PHE A 592 -9.30 0.30 -24.92
CA PHE A 592 -9.76 -0.52 -23.80
C PHE A 592 -10.09 0.36 -22.60
N ILE A 593 -11.23 0.12 -21.96
CA ILE A 593 -11.67 0.86 -20.77
C ILE A 593 -11.36 -0.02 -19.56
N SER A 594 -10.34 0.33 -18.80
CA SER A 594 -9.90 -0.41 -17.60
C SER A 594 -10.99 -0.49 -16.54
N GLN A 595 -11.13 -1.66 -15.89
CA GLN A 595 -11.88 -1.75 -14.65
C GLN A 595 -11.03 -1.15 -13.52
N PRO A 596 -11.58 -0.23 -12.71
CA PRO A 596 -10.91 0.22 -11.49
C PRO A 596 -10.55 -0.97 -10.61
N THR A 597 -9.28 -1.05 -10.22
CA THR A 597 -8.79 -2.20 -9.44
C THR A 597 -9.04 -2.07 -7.94
N ASP A 598 -9.40 -0.86 -7.48
CA ASP A 598 -9.45 -0.46 -6.07
C ASP A 598 -8.17 -0.76 -5.26
N HIS A 599 -7.06 -1.08 -5.93
CA HIS A 599 -5.86 -1.61 -5.30
C HIS A 599 -5.09 -0.58 -4.47
N SER A 600 -5.10 0.69 -4.89
CA SER A 600 -4.41 1.79 -4.18
C SER A 600 -5.37 2.68 -3.37
N THR A 601 -6.61 2.25 -3.16
CA THR A 601 -7.64 3.03 -2.44
C THR A 601 -7.29 3.25 -0.97
N LEU A 602 -6.69 2.26 -0.29
CA LEU A 602 -6.28 2.39 1.11
C LEU A 602 -5.28 3.55 1.31
N PRO A 603 -4.08 3.56 0.71
CA PRO A 603 -3.11 4.62 0.94
C PRO A 603 -3.54 5.99 0.38
N LYS A 604 -4.42 6.03 -0.63
CA LYS A 604 -4.96 7.28 -1.20
C LYS A 604 -6.17 7.82 -0.44
N SER A 605 -6.80 7.02 0.41
CA SER A 605 -7.99 7.44 1.16
C SER A 605 -7.64 8.49 2.20
N GLN A 606 -8.08 9.73 1.98
CA GLN A 606 -7.89 10.83 2.91
C GLN A 606 -8.40 10.48 4.31
N GLN A 607 -9.64 9.99 4.40
CA GLN A 607 -10.27 9.76 5.69
C GLN A 607 -9.57 8.62 6.45
N PHE A 608 -9.09 7.60 5.74
CA PHE A 608 -8.37 6.49 6.35
C PHE A 608 -7.02 6.91 6.90
N MET A 609 -6.22 7.61 6.09
CA MET A 609 -4.90 8.06 6.50
C MET A 609 -4.99 9.11 7.63
N GLU A 610 -5.93 10.05 7.54
CA GLU A 610 -6.13 11.14 8.52
C GLU A 610 -6.73 10.65 9.84
N ARG A 611 -7.76 9.77 9.78
CA ARG A 611 -8.57 9.45 10.96
C ARG A 611 -8.26 8.10 11.59
N VAL A 612 -7.71 7.16 10.83
CA VAL A 612 -7.45 5.79 11.28
C VAL A 612 -5.95 5.54 11.43
N VAL A 613 -5.19 5.60 10.33
CA VAL A 613 -3.76 5.25 10.34
C VAL A 613 -2.95 6.20 11.24
N ALA A 614 -3.29 7.49 11.26
CA ALA A 614 -2.66 8.46 12.17
C ALA A 614 -2.79 8.11 13.66
N PHE A 615 -3.84 7.38 14.06
CA PHE A 615 -4.07 6.92 15.44
C PHE A 615 -3.51 5.51 15.70
N ASP A 616 -3.31 4.70 14.65
CA ASP A 616 -2.64 3.41 14.77
C ASP A 616 -1.11 3.52 14.77
N LEU A 617 -0.54 4.64 14.30
CA LEU A 617 0.90 4.90 14.37
C LEU A 617 1.39 4.96 15.84
N PRO A 618 2.59 4.42 16.15
CA PRO A 618 3.23 4.67 17.42
C PRO A 618 3.73 6.12 17.47
N VAL A 619 3.71 6.68 18.68
CA VAL A 619 4.28 7.99 18.97
C VAL A 619 5.28 7.79 20.09
N GLY A 620 6.51 8.26 19.90
CA GLY A 620 7.58 8.12 20.88
C GLY A 620 8.71 9.13 20.69
N PHE A 621 9.93 8.74 21.06
CA PHE A 621 11.08 9.64 20.95
C PHE A 621 11.48 9.84 19.49
N CYS A 622 12.03 11.01 19.16
CA CYS A 622 12.59 11.29 17.84
C CYS A 622 13.66 12.37 17.95
N ASP A 623 14.82 12.00 18.50
CA ASP A 623 15.99 12.86 18.64
C ASP A 623 16.50 13.34 17.26
N ALA A 624 16.25 12.58 16.19
CA ALA A 624 16.53 12.98 14.80
C ALA A 624 15.78 14.24 14.34
N THR A 625 14.72 14.65 15.04
CA THR A 625 13.93 15.87 14.75
C THR A 625 14.81 17.09 14.50
N TRP A 626 15.91 17.20 15.26
CA TRP A 626 16.79 18.36 15.26
C TRP A 626 18.10 18.16 14.50
N ASP A 627 18.20 17.09 13.71
CA ASP A 627 19.32 16.85 12.80
C ASP A 627 18.84 16.84 11.35
N LYS A 628 18.72 18.05 10.79
CA LYS A 628 18.22 18.25 9.42
C LYS A 628 19.12 17.57 8.39
N ALA A 629 20.43 17.59 8.58
CA ALA A 629 21.39 16.93 7.71
C ALA A 629 21.19 15.42 7.70
N PHE A 630 20.96 14.82 8.88
CA PHE A 630 20.64 13.39 8.97
C PHE A 630 19.32 13.05 8.28
N MET A 631 18.26 13.82 8.53
CA MET A 631 16.97 13.58 7.86
C MET A 631 17.08 13.75 6.34
N ALA A 632 17.93 14.66 5.85
CA ALA A 632 18.24 14.79 4.43
C ALA A 632 18.99 13.57 3.90
N GLN A 633 20.02 13.11 4.61
CA GLN A 633 20.76 11.89 4.29
C GLN A 633 19.84 10.66 4.23
N LEU A 634 18.93 10.49 5.19
CA LEU A 634 17.96 9.39 5.19
C LEU A 634 17.07 9.42 3.95
N ARG A 635 16.58 10.60 3.55
CA ARG A 635 15.79 10.75 2.32
C ARG A 635 16.58 10.38 1.08
N ASP A 636 17.85 10.77 1.00
CA ASP A 636 18.71 10.41 -0.13
C ASP A 636 19.04 8.91 -0.14
N MET A 637 19.26 8.28 1.02
CA MET A 637 19.47 6.83 1.13
C MET A 637 18.22 6.02 0.75
N ALA A 638 17.03 6.54 1.11
CA ALA A 638 15.75 5.94 0.79
C ALA A 638 15.43 5.98 -0.72
N ASP A 639 16.02 6.91 -1.46
CA ASP A 639 15.88 7.02 -2.91
C ASP A 639 17.05 6.35 -3.64
N TRP A 640 16.79 5.18 -4.23
CA TRP A 640 17.78 4.39 -4.97
C TRP A 640 18.46 5.13 -6.13
N THR A 641 17.86 6.22 -6.62
CA THR A 641 18.41 7.00 -7.75
C THR A 641 19.48 8.03 -7.32
N LYS A 642 19.63 8.29 -6.02
CA LYS A 642 20.45 9.38 -5.44
C LYS A 642 21.92 9.07 -5.22
N GLY A 643 22.41 7.94 -5.70
CA GLY A 643 23.84 7.60 -5.66
C GLY A 643 24.30 6.83 -4.42
N TYR A 644 23.44 6.65 -3.41
CA TYR A 644 23.71 5.77 -2.26
C TYR A 644 23.52 4.28 -2.59
N ASP A 645 22.93 3.97 -3.73
CA ASP A 645 22.73 2.61 -4.22
C ASP A 645 23.61 2.33 -5.45
N ALA A 646 24.51 1.36 -5.31
CA ALA A 646 25.36 0.89 -6.39
C ALA A 646 24.55 0.18 -7.49
N TYR A 647 23.39 -0.40 -7.15
CA TYR A 647 22.54 -1.09 -8.10
C TYR A 647 22.06 -0.15 -9.19
N PHE A 648 21.50 1.02 -8.84
CA PHE A 648 20.97 1.95 -9.83
C PHE A 648 22.03 2.44 -10.83
N ASN A 649 23.23 2.78 -10.35
CA ASN A 649 24.26 3.37 -11.20
C ASN A 649 25.10 2.31 -11.93
N LYS A 650 25.47 1.23 -11.25
CA LYS A 650 26.43 0.23 -11.74
C LYS A 650 25.80 -1.12 -12.09
N GLY A 651 24.55 -1.37 -11.71
CA GLY A 651 23.91 -2.68 -11.85
C GLY A 651 24.34 -3.70 -10.78
N GLU A 652 25.03 -3.25 -9.73
CA GLU A 652 25.57 -4.13 -8.68
C GLU A 652 24.54 -4.40 -7.58
N LEU A 653 24.00 -5.62 -7.53
CA LEU A 653 23.08 -6.04 -6.49
C LEU A 653 23.82 -6.50 -5.23
N SER A 654 23.50 -5.91 -4.09
CA SER A 654 23.89 -6.43 -2.76
C SER A 654 22.77 -7.32 -2.21
N ILE A 655 22.92 -8.64 -2.40
CA ILE A 655 21.90 -9.63 -2.03
C ILE A 655 22.23 -10.19 -0.64
N PRO A 656 21.39 -9.99 0.38
CA PRO A 656 21.60 -10.59 1.70
C PRO A 656 21.34 -12.10 1.65
N PRO A 657 21.92 -12.92 2.55
CA PRO A 657 21.47 -14.29 2.70
C PRO A 657 19.99 -14.32 3.10
N ILE A 658 19.26 -15.35 2.64
CA ILE A 658 17.86 -15.56 3.07
C ILE A 658 17.85 -15.74 4.60
N PRO A 659 17.15 -14.88 5.37
CA PRO A 659 17.04 -15.02 6.82
C PRO A 659 16.53 -16.40 7.23
N SER A 660 17.11 -16.97 8.28
CA SER A 660 16.72 -18.30 8.79
C SER A 660 15.27 -18.37 9.28
N ILE A 661 14.65 -17.23 9.56
CA ILE A 661 13.24 -17.14 9.96
C ILE A 661 12.27 -17.32 8.79
N ILE A 662 12.73 -17.23 7.54
CA ILE A 662 11.92 -17.50 6.36
C ILE A 662 11.97 -19.01 6.11
N SER A 663 10.85 -19.67 6.36
CA SER A 663 10.72 -21.11 6.15
C SER A 663 10.86 -21.45 4.67
N ARG A 664 11.49 -22.60 4.41
CA ARG A 664 11.73 -23.14 3.06
C ARG A 664 11.01 -24.47 2.85
N GLU A 665 10.13 -24.85 3.77
CA GLU A 665 9.36 -26.07 3.62
C GLU A 665 8.41 -25.91 2.42
N THR A 666 8.59 -26.80 1.44
CA THR A 666 7.76 -26.84 0.22
C THR A 666 6.56 -27.73 0.41
N VAL A 667 5.55 -27.59 -0.46
CA VAL A 667 4.39 -28.49 -0.48
C VAL A 667 4.80 -29.98 -0.55
N SER A 668 3.97 -30.83 0.07
CA SER A 668 4.22 -32.27 0.17
C SER A 668 4.17 -32.96 -1.20
N ALA A 669 4.75 -34.17 -1.27
CA ALA A 669 4.72 -34.97 -2.49
C ALA A 669 3.28 -35.35 -2.89
N GLU A 670 2.40 -35.60 -1.92
CA GLU A 670 0.98 -35.90 -2.17
C GLU A 670 0.27 -34.71 -2.80
N LYS A 671 0.51 -33.49 -2.30
CA LYS A 671 -0.10 -32.27 -2.86
C LYS A 671 0.38 -32.00 -4.28
N LYS A 672 1.67 -32.24 -4.57
CA LYS A 672 2.21 -32.18 -5.93
C LYS A 672 1.54 -33.21 -6.84
N ALA A 673 1.38 -34.45 -6.36
CA ALA A 673 0.72 -35.51 -7.12
C ALA A 673 -0.77 -35.21 -7.41
N GLU A 674 -1.48 -34.55 -6.50
CA GLU A 674 -2.84 -34.05 -6.72
C GLU A 674 -2.90 -33.06 -7.89
N TRP A 675 -2.00 -32.08 -7.92
CA TRP A 675 -1.92 -31.11 -9.02
C TRP A 675 -1.45 -31.74 -10.34
N ASP A 676 -0.53 -32.71 -10.29
CA ASP A 676 -0.15 -33.50 -11.47
C ASP A 676 -1.34 -34.30 -12.03
N ALA A 677 -2.22 -34.82 -11.18
CA ALA A 677 -3.42 -35.51 -11.61
C ALA A 677 -4.43 -34.57 -12.30
N ILE A 678 -4.52 -33.30 -11.85
CA ILE A 678 -5.31 -32.24 -12.52
C ILE A 678 -4.70 -31.88 -13.89
N ASN A 679 -3.37 -31.94 -14.01
CA ASN A 679 -2.65 -31.61 -15.24
C ASN A 679 -2.85 -32.64 -16.38
N LYS A 680 -3.00 -33.92 -16.03
CA LYS A 680 -3.14 -35.02 -17.00
C LYS A 680 -4.31 -34.87 -18.01
N PRO A 681 -5.53 -34.49 -17.61
CA PRO A 681 -6.63 -34.21 -18.55
C PRO A 681 -6.46 -32.90 -19.32
N LEU A 682 -5.85 -31.85 -18.73
CA LEU A 682 -5.61 -30.56 -19.41
C LEU A 682 -4.65 -30.71 -20.59
N ASN A 683 -3.61 -31.53 -20.43
CA ASN A 683 -2.68 -31.87 -21.52
C ASN A 683 -3.30 -32.81 -22.56
N ALA A 684 -4.26 -33.67 -22.19
CA ALA A 684 -4.96 -34.54 -23.14
C ALA A 684 -5.95 -33.77 -24.04
N GLN A 685 -6.39 -32.59 -23.61
CA GLN A 685 -7.26 -31.69 -24.39
C GLN A 685 -6.48 -30.76 -25.34
N GLY A 686 -5.16 -30.96 -25.50
CA GLY A 686 -4.25 -30.18 -26.37
C GLY A 686 -4.49 -30.32 -27.88
N ARG A 687 -5.69 -29.96 -28.35
CA ARG A 687 -5.91 -29.45 -29.70
C ARG A 687 -6.75 -28.18 -29.61
N PRO A 688 -6.14 -26.99 -29.74
CA PRO A 688 -6.88 -25.83 -30.20
C PRO A 688 -7.40 -26.15 -31.59
N SER A 689 -8.72 -26.24 -31.74
CA SER A 689 -9.37 -26.03 -33.03
C SER A 689 -9.02 -24.61 -33.46
N THR A 690 -8.08 -24.47 -34.40
CA THR A 690 -7.92 -23.24 -35.18
C THR A 690 -9.21 -22.99 -35.95
N SER A 691 -10.09 -22.20 -35.36
CA SER A 691 -11.27 -21.59 -35.96
C SER A 691 -11.67 -20.51 -34.96
N THR A 692 -11.70 -19.21 -35.22
CA THR A 692 -11.49 -18.36 -36.40
C THR A 692 -11.71 -16.95 -35.82
N TYR A 693 -10.88 -15.97 -36.24
CA TYR A 693 -11.13 -14.52 -36.22
C TYR A 693 -11.73 -13.84 -34.99
#